data_AF-A0A1B9KGA5-F1
#
_entry.id   AF-A0A1B9KGA5-F1
#
_cell.length_a   1.000
_cell.length_b   1.000
_cell.length_c   1.000
_cell.angle_alpha   90.00
_cell.angle_beta   90.00
_cell.angle_gamma   90.00
#
_symmetry.space_group_name_H-M   'P 1'
#
loop_
_entity.id
_entity.type
_entity.pdbx_description
1 polymer ?
#
loop_
_entity_poly.entity_id
_entity_poly.type
_entity_poly.pdbx_seq_one_letter_code
_entity_poly.pdbx_strand_id
1 'polypeptide(L)'
;MMDVLSEYIEISPQYQRSIRIDHDLENINSIEGFICHKTTTTIIENILNQLQYTNQGAYTWTGPFGSGKSSLALMFATILGKDNDLRTKARAKFSKEFLKSFDKVFSTKNGGWDTLPLVGKRESIVQSLITIIKRKYPNENIPQNINQSALIELLLKISNNEKQDGILLIIDELGKFLEFSITNGDDIYFLQELAEAASRSKGKFIVIGLLHQSFRNYAYQLDEKQKNEWSKIQGRYADIPLIINTDEVVSLIGKAIKAKKRPNETIDVCNRVANVIKKYKPFINKKELANQLNECWPLHPVMAMLLGPISRKQIGQNERSIFTFLSSCEPFGFQYYLQRTTFNSNCWYRTDNYWDYLRANLESVITYSNDSHRWAQAVDIVEKVEGYAKVNEDLKLALVKTIALINLFKNSSGLTSETEILEALYPEYSSSSIIKALSELADLKVIIYRKHINSWVIFEGSDFDIDQAIRKVSTNVEEFNLNNLNKNIELPTIIAKKHYYRTGSMRRMNVKLIYFDHFSHLCKKSAAIENEDYFGTFYLVLPNRDNFGELQSKLLELSKNLDQKTIIGYPSNYRKIISFGEELALLFRVKDDNNGILESDAIARRELFSREQTIELKLQEELSTALYNATWCISGEEYSNLNLNVFASNLADKFFNKTPIIRSELINRNKLSPSISKARKELLYRIFNNLNEENLGFEKYPPERGLYDIVLKSTKLHSKDKTHNWEIISPSKDNSLYALWNATDKLFSSQKDKISVKDIYHFWSLPPFGLANGIKPILFWCYYLSNKDHLSLYKNNMFLPNITDLEVDELLQDESIFSIRKVILDKDKRDLLKGISDLLQKFNVLNTKNTPLDAARGLVGLIYKLPEWAKRTNKISLRAKNIRNSLLKACDPYKILFNDLRVEISSSENYLLELEDTIQEIISIYPNTLNSINEMVLKQLEIKDRKELHDRAKILRGISSDYRFNAFIDRLSRLDDSLESIEAMISLVLNKPSKEWNDADLDELELQLIQLVTKFKQYETFASIKNRKSNRLAIAVVSGAGKEANPRMVELHISVKEIESAKKAVKKTVSSLLDTGLSREVLLAAFTEIGIDMVEKSNG
;
A
#
# COMPACT_ATOMS: atom_id res chain seq x y z
N MET A 1 -21.01 30.88 -57.12
CA MET A 1 -20.91 30.74 -55.65
C MET A 1 -22.33 30.68 -55.14
N MET A 2 -22.70 29.64 -54.40
CA MET A 2 -24.00 29.62 -53.71
C MET A 2 -23.84 30.46 -52.44
N ASP A 3 -24.65 31.49 -52.29
CA ASP A 3 -24.62 32.36 -51.13
C ASP A 3 -24.94 31.56 -49.85
N VAL A 4 -24.16 31.79 -48.79
CA VAL A 4 -24.32 31.13 -47.48
C VAL A 4 -25.31 31.91 -46.61
N LEU A 5 -25.98 31.22 -45.67
CA LEU A 5 -27.01 31.84 -44.82
C LEU A 5 -26.50 33.04 -44.02
N SER A 6 -25.21 33.05 -43.62
CA SER A 6 -24.60 34.16 -42.90
C SER A 6 -24.60 35.51 -43.65
N GLU A 7 -24.81 35.52 -44.97
CA GLU A 7 -24.92 36.77 -45.75
C GLU A 7 -26.32 37.41 -45.66
N TYR A 8 -27.33 36.58 -45.37
CA TYR A 8 -28.75 36.97 -45.30
C TYR A 8 -29.26 37.13 -43.87
N ILE A 9 -28.57 36.55 -42.89
CA ILE A 9 -29.04 36.41 -41.51
C ILE A 9 -28.01 37.02 -40.58
N GLU A 10 -28.46 37.99 -39.79
CA GLU A 10 -27.63 38.68 -38.82
C GLU A 10 -28.32 38.63 -37.46
N ILE A 11 -27.53 38.48 -36.40
CA ILE A 11 -28.04 38.58 -35.03
C ILE A 11 -27.81 39.99 -34.53
N SER A 12 -28.88 40.62 -34.04
CA SER A 12 -28.79 41.98 -33.54
C SER A 12 -27.75 42.10 -32.40
N PRO A 13 -26.73 42.98 -32.52
CA PRO A 13 -25.67 43.15 -31.53
C PRO A 13 -26.17 43.51 -30.13
N GLN A 14 -27.38 44.08 -30.06
CA GLN A 14 -28.05 44.52 -28.84
C GLN A 14 -28.32 43.35 -27.87
N TYR A 15 -28.43 42.12 -28.37
CA TYR A 15 -28.63 40.91 -27.56
C TYR A 15 -27.34 40.15 -27.25
N GLN A 16 -26.19 40.62 -27.74
CA GLN A 16 -24.89 39.96 -27.55
C GLN A 16 -24.15 40.46 -26.29
N ARG A 17 -24.56 41.60 -25.73
CA ARG A 17 -23.86 42.23 -24.60
C ARG A 17 -24.49 41.84 -23.26
N SER A 18 -23.70 41.26 -22.36
CA SER A 18 -24.08 41.07 -20.95
C SER A 18 -24.18 42.42 -20.26
N ILE A 19 -25.31 42.68 -19.59
CA ILE A 19 -25.53 43.92 -18.84
C ILE A 19 -24.87 43.82 -17.47
N ARG A 20 -24.06 44.82 -17.12
CA ARG A 20 -23.51 44.99 -15.77
C ARG A 20 -24.05 46.26 -15.14
N ILE A 21 -24.88 46.12 -14.12
CA ILE A 21 -25.62 47.25 -13.54
C ILE A 21 -24.68 48.33 -13.01
N ASP A 22 -23.55 47.96 -12.41
CA ASP A 22 -22.56 48.91 -11.85
C ASP A 22 -21.85 49.78 -12.90
N HIS A 23 -21.78 49.34 -14.14
CA HIS A 23 -21.14 50.06 -15.24
C HIS A 23 -22.14 50.71 -16.21
N ASP A 24 -23.29 50.05 -16.42
CA ASP A 24 -24.21 50.39 -17.51
C ASP A 24 -25.35 51.33 -17.09
N LEU A 25 -25.45 51.71 -15.81
CA LEU A 25 -26.46 52.62 -15.25
C LEU A 25 -26.51 54.01 -15.92
N GLU A 26 -25.35 54.52 -16.34
CA GLU A 26 -25.22 55.86 -16.95
C GLU A 26 -25.11 55.79 -18.49
N ASN A 27 -25.22 54.60 -19.08
CA ASN A 27 -25.00 54.41 -20.51
C ASN A 27 -26.34 54.35 -21.29
N ILE A 28 -26.57 55.30 -22.21
CA ILE A 28 -27.78 55.31 -23.06
C ILE A 28 -27.92 54.01 -23.88
N ASN A 29 -26.80 53.48 -24.38
CA ASN A 29 -26.82 52.32 -25.29
C ASN A 29 -27.23 51.02 -24.58
N SER A 30 -27.13 50.94 -23.25
CA SER A 30 -27.54 49.76 -22.49
C SER A 30 -29.06 49.62 -22.38
N ILE A 31 -29.79 50.72 -22.53
CA ILE A 31 -31.26 50.77 -22.41
C ILE A 31 -31.94 50.54 -23.75
N GLU A 32 -31.32 50.93 -24.87
CA GLU A 32 -31.91 50.80 -26.21
C GLU A 32 -32.26 49.36 -26.61
N GLY A 33 -31.50 48.36 -26.16
CA GLY A 33 -31.76 46.95 -26.40
C GLY A 33 -32.88 46.31 -25.54
N PHE A 34 -33.35 46.98 -24.48
CA PHE A 34 -34.37 46.42 -23.59
C PHE A 34 -35.75 46.29 -24.28
N ILE A 35 -36.38 45.12 -24.21
CA ILE A 35 -37.76 44.92 -24.65
C ILE A 35 -38.66 44.78 -23.44
N CYS A 36 -39.70 45.60 -23.39
CA CYS A 36 -40.75 45.51 -22.40
C CYS A 36 -41.72 44.37 -22.78
N HIS A 37 -41.75 43.32 -21.96
CA HIS A 37 -42.68 42.19 -22.09
C HIS A 37 -43.76 42.27 -21.01
N LYS A 38 -44.85 41.51 -21.20
CA LYS A 38 -45.95 41.49 -20.23
C LYS A 38 -45.48 41.00 -18.85
N THR A 39 -44.60 40.00 -18.81
CA THR A 39 -43.97 39.55 -17.56
C THR A 39 -43.21 40.68 -16.85
N THR A 40 -42.46 41.51 -17.58
CA THR A 40 -41.70 42.62 -16.97
C THR A 40 -42.60 43.71 -16.39
N THR A 41 -43.71 44.04 -17.05
CA THR A 41 -44.69 45.02 -16.52
C THR A 41 -45.39 44.47 -15.29
N THR A 42 -45.83 43.21 -15.32
CA THR A 42 -46.54 42.58 -14.19
C THR A 42 -45.67 42.47 -12.94
N ILE A 43 -44.36 42.24 -13.10
CA ILE A 43 -43.40 42.21 -11.99
C ILE A 43 -43.31 43.58 -11.32
N ILE A 44 -43.16 44.65 -12.10
CA ILE A 44 -43.11 46.00 -11.54
C ILE A 44 -44.46 46.40 -10.94
N GLU A 45 -45.58 46.06 -11.57
CA GLU A 45 -46.93 46.30 -11.02
C GLU A 45 -47.14 45.59 -9.67
N ASN A 46 -46.61 44.37 -9.50
CA ASN A 46 -46.64 43.67 -8.22
C ASN A 46 -45.87 44.44 -7.14
N ILE A 47 -44.68 44.98 -7.46
CA ILE A 47 -43.91 45.82 -6.54
C ILE A 47 -44.69 47.10 -6.20
N LEU A 48 -45.28 47.77 -7.20
CA LEU A 48 -46.08 48.98 -6.99
C LEU A 48 -47.25 48.72 -6.04
N ASN A 49 -47.98 47.61 -6.24
CA ASN A 49 -49.08 47.22 -5.36
C ASN A 49 -48.59 46.90 -3.94
N GLN A 50 -47.48 46.17 -3.80
CA GLN A 50 -46.93 45.85 -2.48
C GLN A 50 -46.47 47.10 -1.74
N LEU A 51 -45.79 48.05 -2.40
CA LEU A 51 -45.40 49.32 -1.79
C LEU A 51 -46.61 50.20 -1.41
N GLN A 52 -47.69 50.14 -2.19
CA GLN A 52 -48.88 50.97 -1.95
C GLN A 52 -49.74 50.43 -0.79
N TYR A 53 -49.90 49.10 -0.69
CA TYR A 53 -50.82 48.46 0.25
C TYR A 53 -50.14 47.81 1.46
N THR A 54 -48.81 47.68 1.45
CA THR A 54 -48.02 47.08 2.55
C THR A 54 -46.78 47.90 2.86
N ASN A 55 -46.09 47.59 3.96
CA ASN A 55 -44.81 48.23 4.30
C ASN A 55 -43.60 47.50 3.69
N GLN A 56 -43.79 46.64 2.69
CA GLN A 56 -42.71 45.83 2.12
C GLN A 56 -41.68 46.71 1.38
N GLY A 57 -40.43 46.75 1.85
CA GLY A 57 -39.35 47.51 1.23
C GLY A 57 -38.25 46.68 0.57
N ALA A 58 -38.25 45.35 0.81
CA ALA A 58 -37.19 44.45 0.36
C ALA A 58 -37.74 43.34 -0.56
N TYR A 59 -37.11 43.15 -1.70
CA TYR A 59 -37.58 42.27 -2.77
C TYR A 59 -36.45 41.36 -3.23
N THR A 60 -36.81 40.15 -3.65
CA THR A 60 -35.92 39.26 -4.40
C THR A 60 -36.54 38.94 -5.74
N TRP A 61 -35.78 39.08 -6.82
CA TRP A 61 -36.21 38.65 -8.14
C TRP A 61 -35.53 37.34 -8.47
N THR A 62 -36.32 36.27 -8.49
CA THR A 62 -35.81 34.91 -8.65
C THR A 62 -36.15 34.38 -10.03
N GLY A 63 -35.14 33.98 -10.80
CA GLY A 63 -35.35 33.37 -12.11
C GLY A 63 -34.06 32.85 -12.72
N PRO A 64 -34.11 31.99 -13.76
CA PRO A 64 -32.92 31.37 -14.35
C PRO A 64 -31.94 32.39 -14.95
N PHE A 65 -30.71 32.00 -15.25
CA PHE A 65 -29.78 32.85 -16.00
C PHE A 65 -30.36 33.21 -17.37
N GLY A 66 -30.07 34.41 -17.87
CA GLY A 66 -30.60 34.87 -19.15
C GLY A 66 -32.09 35.25 -19.16
N SER A 67 -32.79 35.20 -18.03
CA SER A 67 -34.19 35.66 -17.94
C SER A 67 -34.34 37.19 -17.98
N GLY A 68 -33.24 37.95 -18.06
CA GLY A 68 -33.29 39.42 -18.14
C GLY A 68 -33.43 40.15 -16.81
N LYS A 69 -33.13 39.50 -15.67
CA LYS A 69 -33.15 40.12 -14.32
C LYS A 69 -32.35 41.42 -14.25
N SER A 70 -31.07 41.38 -14.62
CA SER A 70 -30.19 42.56 -14.57
C SER A 70 -30.62 43.64 -15.57
N SER A 71 -31.17 43.26 -16.73
CA SER A 71 -31.76 44.18 -17.70
C SER A 71 -32.99 44.89 -17.16
N LEU A 72 -33.89 44.16 -16.49
CA LEU A 72 -35.07 44.72 -15.84
C LEU A 72 -34.67 45.62 -14.67
N ALA A 73 -33.65 45.23 -13.90
CA ALA A 73 -33.21 45.98 -12.73
C ALA A 73 -32.56 47.30 -13.13
N LEU A 74 -31.74 47.26 -14.19
CA LEU A 74 -31.21 48.45 -14.85
C LEU A 74 -32.36 49.34 -15.35
N MET A 75 -33.34 48.78 -16.07
CA MET A 75 -34.48 49.54 -16.58
C MET A 75 -35.28 50.20 -15.44
N PHE A 76 -35.54 49.47 -14.37
CA PHE A 76 -36.25 49.96 -13.18
C PHE A 76 -35.48 51.11 -12.51
N ALA A 77 -34.16 50.96 -12.36
CA ALA A 77 -33.30 52.03 -11.85
C ALA A 77 -33.31 53.28 -12.75
N THR A 78 -33.28 53.12 -14.08
CA THR A 78 -33.25 54.27 -14.99
C THR A 78 -34.60 55.01 -15.05
N ILE A 79 -35.74 54.31 -14.93
CA ILE A 79 -37.06 54.98 -14.85
C ILE A 79 -37.14 55.87 -13.59
N LEU A 80 -36.44 55.51 -12.52
CA LEU A 80 -36.37 56.26 -11.26
C LEU A 80 -35.22 57.26 -11.19
N GLY A 81 -34.22 57.14 -12.07
CA GLY A 81 -32.92 57.78 -11.95
C GLY A 81 -32.92 59.31 -11.97
N LYS A 82 -31.76 59.87 -11.64
CA LYS A 82 -31.51 61.32 -11.55
C LYS A 82 -31.34 62.00 -12.91
N ASP A 83 -30.79 61.27 -13.89
CA ASP A 83 -30.58 61.77 -15.25
C ASP A 83 -31.92 61.86 -16.01
N ASN A 84 -32.30 63.08 -16.39
CA ASN A 84 -33.60 63.34 -17.01
C ASN A 84 -33.70 62.82 -18.45
N ASP A 85 -32.59 62.81 -19.20
CA ASP A 85 -32.57 62.36 -20.61
C ASP A 85 -32.69 60.84 -20.66
N LEU A 86 -31.91 60.15 -19.83
CA LEU A 86 -31.97 58.69 -19.66
C LEU A 86 -33.36 58.26 -19.18
N ARG A 87 -33.92 58.94 -18.17
CA ARG A 87 -35.24 58.65 -17.62
C ARG A 87 -36.35 58.81 -18.66
N THR A 88 -36.29 59.86 -19.47
CA THR A 88 -37.30 60.11 -20.52
C THR A 88 -37.28 59.02 -21.60
N LYS A 89 -36.08 58.61 -22.04
CA LYS A 89 -35.91 57.49 -22.99
C LYS A 89 -36.39 56.16 -22.42
N ALA A 90 -36.09 55.88 -21.14
CA ALA A 90 -36.55 54.67 -20.48
C ALA A 90 -38.08 54.63 -20.37
N ARG A 91 -38.71 55.72 -19.93
CA ARG A 91 -40.17 55.82 -19.80
C ARG A 91 -40.89 55.61 -21.13
N ALA A 92 -40.31 56.01 -22.27
CA ALA A 92 -40.90 55.82 -23.60
C ALA A 92 -41.11 54.34 -23.99
N LYS A 93 -40.46 53.38 -23.31
CA LYS A 93 -40.62 51.94 -23.56
C LYS A 93 -41.81 51.31 -22.86
N PHE A 94 -42.51 52.05 -21.99
CA PHE A 94 -43.67 51.56 -21.23
C PHE A 94 -44.96 52.23 -21.70
N SER A 95 -46.09 51.58 -21.42
CA SER A 95 -47.41 52.16 -21.72
C SER A 95 -47.70 53.36 -20.83
N LYS A 96 -48.50 54.32 -21.35
CA LYS A 96 -48.91 55.50 -20.58
C LYS A 96 -49.71 55.14 -19.33
N GLU A 97 -50.48 54.05 -19.37
CA GLU A 97 -51.25 53.56 -18.22
C GLU A 97 -50.35 53.03 -17.12
N PHE A 98 -49.33 52.25 -17.48
CA PHE A 98 -48.33 51.75 -16.53
C PHE A 98 -47.58 52.90 -15.83
N LEU A 99 -47.13 53.90 -16.60
CA LEU A 99 -46.42 55.06 -16.03
C LEU A 99 -47.27 55.87 -15.04
N LYS A 100 -48.58 55.99 -15.28
CA LYS A 100 -49.49 56.66 -14.34
C LYS A 100 -49.58 55.92 -13.00
N SER A 101 -49.59 54.58 -13.03
CA SER A 101 -49.57 53.77 -11.80
C SER A 101 -48.22 53.85 -11.10
N PHE A 102 -47.13 53.89 -11.88
CA PHE A 102 -45.78 54.02 -11.38
C PHE A 102 -45.54 55.34 -10.63
N ASP A 103 -45.89 56.47 -11.25
CA ASP A 103 -45.66 57.81 -10.69
C ASP A 103 -46.54 58.12 -9.46
N LYS A 104 -47.59 57.31 -9.18
CA LYS A 104 -48.37 57.40 -7.93
C LYS A 104 -47.61 56.89 -6.72
N VAL A 105 -46.77 55.88 -6.90
CA VAL A 105 -46.01 55.23 -5.83
C VAL A 105 -44.63 55.85 -5.70
N PHE A 106 -43.97 56.11 -6.84
CA PHE A 106 -42.62 56.65 -6.89
C PHE A 106 -42.63 58.14 -7.27
N SER A 107 -42.24 59.00 -6.34
CA SER A 107 -41.92 60.40 -6.65
C SER A 107 -40.59 60.49 -7.41
N THR A 108 -40.55 61.32 -8.45
CA THR A 108 -39.32 61.71 -9.16
C THR A 108 -39.18 63.24 -9.23
N LYS A 109 -39.76 63.96 -8.25
CA LYS A 109 -39.86 65.44 -8.26
C LYS A 109 -38.63 66.12 -7.68
N ASN A 110 -37.94 65.48 -6.73
CA ASN A 110 -36.78 66.03 -6.03
C ASN A 110 -35.46 65.51 -6.63
N GLY A 111 -35.35 65.54 -7.96
CA GLY A 111 -34.12 65.14 -8.65
C GLY A 111 -33.95 63.63 -8.86
N GLY A 112 -34.96 62.80 -8.58
CA GLY A 112 -34.94 61.35 -8.84
C GLY A 112 -34.33 60.52 -7.69
N TRP A 113 -34.34 59.21 -7.88
CA TRP A 113 -33.80 58.24 -6.92
C TRP A 113 -32.32 57.97 -7.16
N ASP A 114 -31.61 57.70 -6.07
CA ASP A 114 -30.22 57.31 -6.14
C ASP A 114 -30.04 55.80 -6.11
N THR A 115 -29.42 55.24 -7.16
CA THR A 115 -29.25 53.78 -7.27
C THR A 115 -27.87 53.34 -6.76
N LEU A 116 -27.81 52.41 -5.83
CA LEU A 116 -26.58 51.75 -5.36
C LEU A 116 -26.47 50.36 -6.01
N PRO A 117 -25.69 50.19 -7.08
CA PRO A 117 -25.55 48.92 -7.78
C PRO A 117 -24.44 48.04 -7.15
N LEU A 118 -24.83 47.03 -6.38
CA LEU A 118 -23.92 46.02 -5.85
C LEU A 118 -23.88 44.81 -6.78
N VAL A 119 -22.69 44.30 -7.11
CA VAL A 119 -22.53 43.08 -7.93
C VAL A 119 -21.85 42.01 -7.09
N GLY A 120 -22.44 40.81 -7.09
CA GLY A 120 -22.00 39.64 -6.33
C GLY A 120 -20.54 39.26 -6.58
N LYS A 121 -19.77 39.15 -5.49
CA LYS A 121 -18.41 38.63 -5.47
C LYS A 121 -18.24 37.69 -4.29
N ARG A 122 -17.18 36.88 -4.27
CA ARG A 122 -16.81 36.04 -3.11
C ARG A 122 -16.16 36.90 -2.02
N GLU A 123 -16.90 37.85 -1.48
CA GLU A 123 -16.48 38.77 -0.41
C GLU A 123 -17.67 39.12 0.50
N SER A 124 -17.44 39.83 1.60
CA SER A 124 -18.51 40.25 2.51
C SER A 124 -19.38 41.35 1.91
N ILE A 125 -20.71 41.17 1.93
CA ILE A 125 -21.68 42.17 1.44
C ILE A 125 -21.49 43.55 2.11
N VAL A 126 -21.13 43.55 3.40
CA VAL A 126 -20.91 44.77 4.18
C VAL A 126 -19.72 45.56 3.62
N GLN A 127 -18.62 44.87 3.31
CA GLN A 127 -17.41 45.50 2.76
C GLN A 127 -17.65 46.05 1.34
N SER A 128 -18.34 45.28 0.49
CA SER A 128 -18.71 45.73 -0.84
C SER A 128 -19.59 46.98 -0.79
N LEU A 129 -20.56 47.01 0.12
CA LEU A 129 -21.49 48.13 0.27
C LEU A 129 -20.78 49.38 0.81
N ILE A 130 -19.88 49.25 1.79
CA ILE A 130 -19.02 50.36 2.27
C ILE A 130 -18.21 50.96 1.11
N THR A 131 -17.65 50.11 0.25
CA THR A 131 -16.83 50.56 -0.89
C THR A 131 -17.64 51.40 -1.88
N ILE A 132 -18.89 51.00 -2.15
CA ILE A 132 -19.79 51.74 -3.05
C ILE A 132 -20.21 53.07 -2.43
N ILE A 133 -20.60 53.08 -1.14
CA ILE A 133 -21.02 54.31 -0.47
C ILE A 133 -19.85 55.31 -0.45
N LYS A 134 -18.62 54.88 -0.14
CA LYS A 134 -17.43 55.75 -0.16
C LYS A 134 -17.17 56.35 -1.53
N ARG A 135 -17.35 55.57 -2.60
CA ARG A 135 -17.17 56.05 -3.97
C ARG A 135 -18.24 57.07 -4.36
N LYS A 136 -19.49 56.86 -3.94
CA LYS A 136 -20.63 57.68 -4.37
C LYS A 136 -20.89 58.90 -3.50
N TYR A 137 -20.57 58.82 -2.21
CA TYR A 137 -20.71 59.90 -1.23
C TYR A 137 -19.36 60.18 -0.57
N PRO A 138 -18.37 60.74 -1.30
CA PRO A 138 -17.01 60.97 -0.78
C PRO A 138 -16.96 61.99 0.37
N ASN A 139 -18.02 62.80 0.54
CA ASN A 139 -18.11 63.82 1.58
C ASN A 139 -18.65 63.28 2.93
N GLU A 140 -19.11 62.03 2.98
CA GLU A 140 -19.50 61.38 4.24
C GLU A 140 -18.25 60.75 4.89
N ASN A 141 -17.96 61.10 6.15
CA ASN A 141 -16.84 60.53 6.90
C ASN A 141 -17.15 59.09 7.33
N ILE A 142 -16.79 58.13 6.48
CA ILE A 142 -17.09 56.70 6.68
C ILE A 142 -15.82 55.96 7.17
N PRO A 143 -15.73 55.56 8.47
CA PRO A 143 -14.62 54.75 8.97
C PRO A 143 -14.34 53.49 8.13
N GLN A 144 -13.12 52.96 8.18
CA GLN A 144 -12.81 51.67 7.53
C GLN A 144 -13.51 50.48 8.23
N ASN A 145 -13.74 50.57 9.54
CA ASN A 145 -14.42 49.55 10.35
C ASN A 145 -15.75 50.08 10.91
N ILE A 146 -16.71 50.39 10.03
CA ILE A 146 -18.09 50.68 10.47
C ILE A 146 -18.77 49.37 10.91
N ASN A 147 -19.44 49.39 12.06
CA ASN A 147 -20.30 48.28 12.50
C ASN A 147 -21.58 48.20 11.65
N GLN A 148 -22.15 47.00 11.50
CA GLN A 148 -23.33 46.72 10.66
C GLN A 148 -24.51 47.66 10.91
N SER A 149 -24.89 47.87 12.18
CA SER A 149 -26.03 48.72 12.55
C SER A 149 -25.82 50.20 12.15
N ALA A 150 -24.59 50.71 12.32
CA ALA A 150 -24.24 52.09 11.92
C ALA A 150 -24.26 52.27 10.39
N LEU A 151 -23.98 51.22 9.62
CA LEU A 151 -24.11 51.24 8.15
C LEU A 151 -25.57 51.38 7.72
N ILE A 152 -26.48 50.71 8.41
CA ILE A 152 -27.92 50.78 8.15
C ILE A 152 -28.48 52.15 8.52
N GLU A 153 -28.07 52.71 9.65
CA GLU A 153 -28.43 54.07 10.05
C GLU A 153 -27.95 55.10 9.01
N LEU A 154 -26.73 54.93 8.48
CA LEU A 154 -26.21 55.78 7.41
C LEU A 154 -27.06 55.67 6.14
N LEU A 155 -27.42 54.46 5.69
CA LEU A 155 -28.31 54.26 4.55
C LEU A 155 -29.67 54.95 4.75
N LEU A 156 -30.27 54.81 5.93
CA LEU A 156 -31.53 55.47 6.26
C LEU A 156 -31.40 57.00 6.29
N LYS A 157 -30.30 57.53 6.84
CA LYS A 157 -30.00 58.97 6.84
C LYS A 157 -29.89 59.51 5.41
N ILE A 158 -29.15 58.82 4.54
CA ILE A 158 -29.00 59.22 3.12
C ILE A 158 -30.35 59.08 2.40
N SER A 159 -31.17 58.07 2.70
CA SER A 159 -32.49 57.87 2.07
C SER A 159 -33.50 58.96 2.43
N ASN A 160 -33.36 59.59 3.60
CA ASN A 160 -34.22 60.66 4.08
C ASN A 160 -33.75 62.06 3.67
N ASN A 161 -32.65 62.18 2.93
CA ASN A 161 -32.14 63.47 2.47
C ASN A 161 -33.12 64.14 1.48
N GLU A 162 -33.46 65.40 1.70
CA GLU A 162 -34.42 66.15 0.87
C GLU A 162 -33.95 66.39 -0.57
N LYS A 163 -32.66 66.20 -0.86
CA LYS A 163 -32.06 66.38 -2.20
C LYS A 163 -32.33 65.24 -3.19
N GLN A 164 -33.00 64.18 -2.76
CA GLN A 164 -33.36 63.03 -3.60
C GLN A 164 -34.69 62.42 -3.16
N ASP A 165 -35.36 61.71 -4.06
CA ASP A 165 -36.67 61.12 -3.76
C ASP A 165 -36.56 59.80 -2.96
N GLY A 166 -35.41 59.12 -3.02
CA GLY A 166 -35.14 57.87 -2.29
C GLY A 166 -33.83 57.19 -2.71
N ILE A 167 -33.52 56.05 -2.08
CA ILE A 167 -32.39 55.17 -2.44
C ILE A 167 -32.91 53.81 -2.91
N LEU A 168 -32.37 53.36 -4.03
CA LEU A 168 -32.59 52.03 -4.58
C LEU A 168 -31.29 51.22 -4.49
N LEU A 169 -31.24 50.22 -3.62
CA LEU A 169 -30.14 49.26 -3.54
C LEU A 169 -30.46 48.05 -4.41
N ILE A 170 -29.67 47.84 -5.47
CA ILE A 170 -29.78 46.65 -6.33
C ILE A 170 -28.58 45.77 -6.05
N ILE A 171 -28.83 44.51 -5.69
CA ILE A 171 -27.80 43.51 -5.47
C ILE A 171 -27.91 42.47 -6.59
N ASP A 172 -27.10 42.63 -7.64
CA ASP A 172 -26.96 41.63 -8.69
C ASP A 172 -26.15 40.43 -8.18
N GLU A 173 -26.52 39.22 -8.59
CA GLU A 173 -25.94 37.96 -8.12
C GLU A 173 -25.85 37.84 -6.58
N LEU A 174 -26.93 38.18 -5.85
CA LEU A 174 -27.01 38.09 -4.38
C LEU A 174 -26.59 36.70 -3.87
N GLY A 175 -26.81 35.64 -4.66
CA GLY A 175 -26.39 34.28 -4.37
C GLY A 175 -24.90 34.13 -4.06
N LYS A 176 -24.01 34.91 -4.68
CA LYS A 176 -22.56 34.84 -4.41
C LYS A 176 -22.20 35.33 -3.00
N PHE A 177 -22.90 36.35 -2.51
CA PHE A 177 -22.75 36.81 -1.13
C PHE A 177 -23.29 35.76 -0.15
N LEU A 178 -24.43 35.13 -0.47
CA LEU A 178 -24.98 34.04 0.33
C LEU A 178 -24.02 32.84 0.40
N GLU A 179 -23.45 32.39 -0.72
CA GLU A 179 -22.46 31.31 -0.77
C GLU A 179 -21.19 31.63 0.03
N PHE A 180 -20.73 32.89 -0.02
CA PHE A 180 -19.59 33.35 0.78
C PHE A 180 -19.91 33.32 2.28
N SER A 181 -21.10 33.77 2.69
CA SER A 181 -21.54 33.72 4.08
C SER A 181 -21.61 32.29 4.62
N ILE A 182 -22.03 31.32 3.79
CA ILE A 182 -22.03 29.88 4.15
C ILE A 182 -20.62 29.37 4.41
N THR A 183 -19.67 29.75 3.55
CA THR A 183 -18.31 29.19 3.59
C THR A 183 -17.49 29.77 4.75
N ASN A 184 -17.65 31.06 5.03
CA ASN A 184 -16.80 31.79 5.97
C ASN A 184 -17.50 32.17 7.28
N GLY A 185 -18.77 31.79 7.45
CA GLY A 185 -19.55 32.13 8.65
C GLY A 185 -19.87 33.63 8.78
N ASP A 186 -19.95 34.35 7.66
CA ASP A 186 -20.24 35.79 7.64
C ASP A 186 -21.70 36.04 8.06
N ASP A 187 -21.95 37.17 8.73
CA ASP A 187 -23.20 37.37 9.47
C ASP A 187 -24.38 37.78 8.56
N ILE A 188 -25.20 36.79 8.18
CA ILE A 188 -26.39 36.95 7.33
C ILE A 188 -27.46 37.79 8.04
N TYR A 189 -27.34 37.96 9.36
CA TYR A 189 -28.17 38.89 10.12
C TYR A 189 -28.16 40.31 9.54
N PHE A 190 -27.08 40.73 8.86
CA PHE A 190 -27.07 42.00 8.15
C PHE A 190 -28.17 42.10 7.06
N LEU A 191 -28.41 41.03 6.28
CA LEU A 191 -29.49 41.01 5.27
C LEU A 191 -30.87 41.08 5.92
N GLN A 192 -31.00 40.54 7.13
CA GLN A 192 -32.21 40.64 7.92
C GLN A 192 -32.48 42.10 8.35
N GLU A 193 -31.48 42.76 8.94
CA GLU A 193 -31.62 44.16 9.37
C GLU A 193 -31.83 45.10 8.17
N LEU A 194 -31.17 44.82 7.05
CA LEU A 194 -31.33 45.57 5.79
C LEU A 194 -32.78 45.53 5.29
N ALA A 195 -33.42 44.35 5.32
CA ALA A 195 -34.82 44.20 4.90
C ALA A 195 -35.80 44.91 5.84
N GLU A 196 -35.54 44.86 7.15
CA GLU A 196 -36.34 45.61 8.13
C GLU A 196 -36.20 47.12 7.94
N ALA A 197 -34.97 47.61 7.71
CA ALA A 197 -34.71 49.03 7.48
C ALA A 197 -35.41 49.53 6.22
N ALA A 198 -35.36 48.77 5.13
CA ALA A 198 -36.09 49.08 3.90
C ALA A 198 -37.61 49.18 4.17
N SER A 199 -38.17 48.24 4.92
CA SER A 199 -39.60 48.21 5.23
C SER A 199 -40.03 49.34 6.19
N ARG A 200 -39.13 49.82 7.07
CA ARG A 200 -39.38 50.96 7.96
C ARG A 200 -39.19 52.33 7.29
N SER A 201 -38.62 52.37 6.09
CA SER A 201 -38.29 53.62 5.37
C SER A 201 -39.49 54.35 4.76
N LYS A 202 -40.72 53.81 4.90
CA LYS A 202 -41.94 54.34 4.27
C LYS A 202 -41.80 54.54 2.76
N GLY A 203 -41.13 53.58 2.10
CA GLY A 203 -40.94 53.59 0.65
C GLY A 203 -39.87 54.59 0.16
N LYS A 204 -38.95 55.05 1.01
CA LYS A 204 -37.78 55.86 0.61
C LYS A 204 -36.50 55.06 0.43
N PHE A 205 -36.44 53.84 0.94
CA PHE A 205 -35.33 52.91 0.77
C PHE A 205 -35.86 51.55 0.29
N ILE A 206 -35.43 51.14 -0.89
CA ILE A 206 -35.84 49.88 -1.51
C ILE A 206 -34.63 49.01 -1.79
N VAL A 207 -34.76 47.72 -1.49
CA VAL A 207 -33.72 46.72 -1.71
C VAL A 207 -34.22 45.68 -2.71
N ILE A 208 -33.46 45.41 -3.77
CA ILE A 208 -33.77 44.39 -4.78
C ILE A 208 -32.58 43.45 -4.91
N GLY A 209 -32.73 42.20 -4.46
CA GLY A 209 -31.76 41.13 -4.66
C GLY A 209 -32.08 40.30 -5.89
N LEU A 210 -31.13 40.11 -6.80
CA LEU A 210 -31.29 39.25 -7.98
C LEU A 210 -30.73 37.86 -7.69
N LEU A 211 -31.56 36.83 -7.84
CA LEU A 211 -31.23 35.45 -7.53
C LEU A 211 -31.55 34.50 -8.69
N HIS A 212 -30.82 33.39 -8.77
CA HIS A 212 -31.07 32.33 -9.77
C HIS A 212 -32.07 31.29 -9.30
N GLN A 213 -32.05 31.04 -7.99
CA GLN A 213 -32.90 30.10 -7.30
C GLN A 213 -33.42 30.76 -6.01
N SER A 214 -34.42 30.16 -5.40
CA SER A 214 -34.95 30.67 -4.15
C SER A 214 -33.85 30.72 -3.08
N PHE A 215 -33.99 31.68 -2.16
CA PHE A 215 -33.04 31.90 -1.06
C PHE A 215 -32.71 30.59 -0.30
N ARG A 216 -33.71 29.73 -0.09
CA ARG A 216 -33.57 28.40 0.56
C ARG A 216 -32.66 27.42 -0.20
N ASN A 217 -32.64 27.47 -1.53
CA ASN A 217 -31.84 26.50 -2.32
C ASN A 217 -30.34 26.77 -2.23
N TYR A 218 -29.93 28.01 -1.95
CA TYR A 218 -28.53 28.31 -1.61
C TYR A 218 -28.11 27.72 -0.26
N ALA A 219 -29.07 27.51 0.65
CA ALA A 219 -28.87 26.91 1.96
C ALA A 219 -28.96 25.37 1.97
N TYR A 220 -29.02 24.68 0.81
CA TYR A 220 -29.24 23.22 0.78
C TYR A 220 -28.15 22.42 1.52
N GLN A 221 -26.92 22.93 1.56
CA GLN A 221 -25.78 22.31 2.24
C GLN A 221 -25.72 22.59 3.76
N LEU A 222 -26.62 23.43 4.28
CA LEU A 222 -26.68 23.79 5.71
C LEU A 222 -27.56 22.82 6.51
N ASP A 223 -27.34 22.75 7.82
CA ASP A 223 -28.17 21.94 8.72
C ASP A 223 -29.59 22.50 8.84
N GLU A 224 -30.55 21.66 9.26
CA GLU A 224 -31.97 22.03 9.47
C GLU A 224 -32.15 23.32 10.29
N LYS A 225 -31.39 23.51 11.38
CA LYS A 225 -31.47 24.74 12.20
C LYS A 225 -31.06 25.99 11.42
N GLN A 226 -29.95 25.92 10.70
CA GLN A 226 -29.47 27.04 9.87
C GLN A 226 -30.40 27.26 8.67
N LYS A 227 -30.87 26.21 7.99
CA LYS A 227 -31.91 26.31 6.95
C LYS A 227 -33.16 27.03 7.44
N ASN A 228 -33.57 26.80 8.68
CA ASN A 228 -34.70 27.48 9.30
C ASN A 228 -34.40 28.96 9.58
N GLU A 229 -33.20 29.33 10.04
CA GLU A 229 -32.78 30.73 10.16
C GLU A 229 -32.77 31.45 8.80
N TRP A 230 -32.24 30.80 7.77
CA TRP A 230 -32.26 31.31 6.40
C TRP A 230 -33.67 31.48 5.85
N SER A 231 -34.57 30.55 6.16
CA SER A 231 -35.98 30.64 5.78
C SER A 231 -36.69 31.81 6.47
N LYS A 232 -36.33 32.14 7.71
CA LYS A 232 -36.85 33.33 8.41
C LYS A 232 -36.38 34.63 7.75
N ILE A 233 -35.14 34.68 7.28
CA ILE A 233 -34.59 35.84 6.57
C ILE A 233 -35.26 35.98 5.20
N GLN A 234 -35.39 34.88 4.45
CA GLN A 234 -36.12 34.85 3.17
C GLN A 234 -37.55 35.39 3.34
N GLY A 235 -38.26 35.01 4.41
CA GLY A 235 -39.62 35.48 4.67
C GLY A 235 -39.77 36.99 4.83
N ARG A 236 -38.67 37.75 4.97
CA ARG A 236 -38.66 39.22 5.05
C ARG A 236 -38.44 39.89 3.68
N TYR A 237 -38.06 39.12 2.68
CA TYR A 237 -37.98 39.54 1.29
C TYR A 237 -39.22 39.03 0.55
N ALA A 238 -39.88 39.90 -0.21
CA ALA A 238 -40.93 39.47 -1.11
C ALA A 238 -40.31 38.84 -2.35
N ASP A 239 -40.48 37.53 -2.51
CA ASP A 239 -39.96 36.80 -3.66
C ASP A 239 -40.87 36.96 -4.88
N ILE A 240 -40.33 37.58 -5.94
CA ILE A 240 -41.02 37.82 -7.19
C ILE A 240 -40.39 36.93 -8.27
N PRO A 241 -41.07 35.84 -8.68
CA PRO A 241 -40.54 34.94 -9.69
C PRO A 241 -40.54 35.61 -11.07
N LEU A 242 -39.37 35.67 -11.70
CA LEU A 242 -39.17 36.19 -13.04
C LEU A 242 -39.09 35.04 -14.03
N ILE A 243 -40.27 34.53 -14.41
CA ILE A 243 -40.45 33.39 -15.33
C ILE A 243 -41.06 33.92 -16.63
N ILE A 244 -40.23 34.12 -17.65
CA ILE A 244 -40.69 34.50 -19.00
C ILE A 244 -41.39 33.29 -19.63
N ASN A 245 -42.59 33.47 -20.18
CA ASN A 245 -43.33 32.40 -20.85
C ASN A 245 -42.69 31.97 -22.18
N THR A 246 -42.93 30.73 -22.63
CA THR A 246 -42.29 30.21 -23.86
C THR A 246 -42.64 31.06 -25.09
N ASP A 247 -43.86 31.57 -25.19
CA ASP A 247 -44.30 32.39 -26.32
C ASP A 247 -43.59 33.77 -26.33
N GLU A 248 -43.30 34.33 -25.14
CA GLU A 248 -42.49 35.56 -25.01
C GLU A 248 -41.03 35.32 -25.40
N VAL A 249 -40.48 34.13 -25.09
CA VAL A 249 -39.14 33.72 -25.54
C VAL A 249 -39.08 33.60 -27.07
N VAL A 250 -40.10 33.02 -27.71
CA VAL A 250 -40.17 32.96 -29.18
C VAL A 250 -40.22 34.36 -29.78
N SER A 251 -41.03 35.26 -29.22
CA SER A 251 -41.07 36.66 -29.67
C SER A 251 -39.71 37.36 -29.51
N LEU A 252 -38.97 37.08 -28.43
CA LEU A 252 -37.62 37.58 -28.21
C LEU A 252 -36.62 37.09 -29.26
N ILE A 253 -36.64 35.79 -29.56
CA ILE A 253 -35.78 35.18 -30.58
C ILE A 253 -36.09 35.78 -31.95
N GLY A 254 -37.37 35.91 -32.31
CA GLY A 254 -37.81 36.50 -33.58
C GLY A 254 -37.36 37.95 -33.78
N LYS A 255 -37.27 38.74 -32.69
CA LYS A 255 -36.72 40.11 -32.72
C LYS A 255 -35.19 40.16 -32.75
N ALA A 256 -34.52 39.12 -32.26
CA ALA A 256 -33.06 39.04 -32.24
C ALA A 256 -32.48 38.64 -33.60
N ILE A 257 -33.18 37.79 -34.35
CA ILE A 257 -32.75 37.31 -35.68
C ILE A 257 -33.27 38.26 -36.76
N LYS A 258 -32.34 38.96 -37.43
CA LYS A 258 -32.64 39.82 -38.58
C LYS A 258 -32.38 39.04 -39.87
N ALA A 259 -33.44 38.75 -40.61
CA ALA A 259 -33.36 38.10 -41.92
C ALA A 259 -33.64 39.11 -43.02
N LYS A 260 -32.68 39.32 -43.94
CA LYS A 260 -32.86 40.19 -45.13
C LYS A 260 -33.87 39.59 -46.12
N LYS A 261 -33.93 38.27 -46.21
CA LYS A 261 -34.81 37.51 -47.11
C LYS A 261 -35.24 36.20 -46.43
N ARG A 262 -36.53 35.89 -46.49
CA ARG A 262 -37.12 34.65 -45.96
C ARG A 262 -37.81 33.87 -47.10
N PRO A 263 -37.75 32.53 -47.13
CA PRO A 263 -38.57 31.74 -48.05
C PRO A 263 -40.06 31.88 -47.73
N ASN A 264 -40.95 31.88 -48.74
CA ASN A 264 -42.40 32.05 -48.51
C ASN A 264 -43.04 30.80 -47.88
N GLU A 265 -42.47 29.61 -48.10
CA GLU A 265 -42.98 28.31 -47.66
C GLU A 265 -42.84 28.08 -46.15
N THR A 266 -42.08 28.94 -45.45
CA THR A 266 -41.81 28.80 -44.01
C THR A 266 -43.07 28.92 -43.15
N ILE A 267 -44.02 29.77 -43.57
CA ILE A 267 -45.25 30.02 -42.81
C ILE A 267 -46.16 28.79 -42.74
N ASP A 268 -46.12 27.91 -43.74
CA ASP A 268 -46.94 26.69 -43.75
C ASP A 268 -46.46 25.69 -42.71
N VAL A 269 -45.13 25.54 -42.55
CA VAL A 269 -44.52 24.74 -41.49
C VAL A 269 -44.86 25.33 -40.11
N CYS A 270 -44.75 26.65 -39.94
CA CYS A 270 -45.14 27.34 -38.70
C CYS A 270 -46.63 27.11 -38.36
N ASN A 271 -47.51 27.15 -39.35
CA ASN A 271 -48.95 26.89 -39.18
C ASN A 271 -49.25 25.45 -38.73
N ARG A 272 -48.52 24.46 -39.27
CA ARG A 272 -48.63 23.05 -38.84
C ARG A 272 -48.21 22.89 -37.39
N VAL A 273 -47.05 23.43 -37.00
CA VAL A 273 -46.55 23.33 -35.61
C VAL A 273 -47.47 24.08 -34.63
N ALA A 274 -47.93 25.28 -34.98
CA ALA A 274 -48.86 26.06 -34.15
C ALA A 274 -50.22 25.36 -33.97
N ASN A 275 -50.69 24.60 -34.97
CA ASN A 275 -51.89 23.76 -34.84
C ASN A 275 -51.72 22.68 -33.77
N VAL A 276 -50.58 21.97 -33.77
CA VAL A 276 -50.31 20.91 -32.79
C VAL A 276 -50.21 21.50 -31.38
N ILE A 277 -49.49 22.61 -31.21
CA ILE A 277 -49.35 23.28 -29.91
C ILE A 277 -50.70 23.74 -29.35
N LYS A 278 -51.61 24.23 -30.21
CA LYS A 278 -52.96 24.65 -29.80
C LYS A 278 -53.78 23.50 -29.18
N LYS A 279 -53.55 22.24 -29.58
CA LYS A 279 -54.21 21.06 -28.97
C LYS A 279 -53.90 20.97 -27.48
N TYR A 280 -52.67 21.33 -27.08
CA TYR A 280 -52.18 21.24 -25.70
C TYR A 280 -52.23 22.56 -24.93
N LYS A 281 -52.29 23.70 -25.61
CA LYS A 281 -52.38 25.06 -25.03
C LYS A 281 -53.52 25.85 -25.69
N PRO A 282 -54.79 25.63 -25.25
CA PRO A 282 -55.97 26.16 -25.94
C PRO A 282 -56.08 27.70 -25.90
N PHE A 283 -55.45 28.35 -24.93
CA PHE A 283 -55.49 29.81 -24.75
C PHE A 283 -54.55 30.60 -25.68
N ILE A 284 -53.71 29.92 -26.47
CA ILE A 284 -52.77 30.59 -27.39
C ILE A 284 -53.46 30.96 -28.72
N ASN A 285 -53.20 32.17 -29.19
CA ASN A 285 -53.62 32.61 -30.52
C ASN A 285 -52.73 31.98 -31.61
N LYS A 286 -53.29 30.98 -32.33
CA LYS A 286 -52.59 30.26 -33.41
C LYS A 286 -51.93 31.19 -34.44
N LYS A 287 -52.64 32.20 -34.93
CA LYS A 287 -52.13 33.08 -36.00
C LYS A 287 -50.95 33.90 -35.51
N GLU A 288 -51.04 34.39 -34.29
CA GLU A 288 -49.97 35.17 -33.65
C GLU A 288 -48.73 34.31 -33.40
N LEU A 289 -48.90 33.11 -32.83
CA LEU A 289 -47.79 32.17 -32.61
C LEU A 289 -47.13 31.76 -33.93
N ALA A 290 -47.91 31.46 -34.98
CA ALA A 290 -47.35 31.10 -36.28
C ALA A 290 -46.50 32.24 -36.88
N ASN A 291 -46.94 33.49 -36.74
CA ASN A 291 -46.17 34.66 -37.17
C ASN A 291 -44.88 34.83 -36.35
N GLN A 292 -44.95 34.69 -35.02
CA GLN A 292 -43.77 34.78 -34.14
C GLN A 292 -42.75 33.66 -34.44
N LEU A 293 -43.21 32.44 -34.70
CA LEU A 293 -42.36 31.32 -35.10
C LEU A 293 -41.72 31.57 -36.48
N ASN A 294 -42.45 32.18 -37.41
CA ASN A 294 -41.91 32.55 -38.72
C ASN A 294 -40.84 33.64 -38.63
N GLU A 295 -40.94 34.53 -37.63
CA GLU A 295 -39.90 35.53 -37.36
C GLU A 295 -38.59 34.91 -36.85
N CYS A 296 -38.63 33.71 -36.28
CA CYS A 296 -37.46 32.98 -35.77
C CYS A 296 -36.63 32.28 -36.86
N TRP A 297 -37.05 32.32 -38.13
CA TRP A 297 -36.27 31.72 -39.23
C TRP A 297 -34.84 32.27 -39.23
N PRO A 298 -33.80 31.41 -39.30
CA PRO A 298 -33.77 30.03 -39.80
C PRO A 298 -33.91 28.92 -38.74
N LEU A 299 -34.30 29.23 -37.50
CA LEU A 299 -34.62 28.18 -36.53
C LEU A 299 -35.91 27.46 -36.93
N HIS A 300 -35.91 26.14 -36.91
CA HIS A 300 -37.13 25.38 -37.11
C HIS A 300 -38.16 25.72 -36.00
N PRO A 301 -39.47 25.85 -36.29
CA PRO A 301 -40.46 26.23 -35.28
C PRO A 301 -40.47 25.34 -34.02
N VAL A 302 -40.21 24.03 -34.20
CA VAL A 302 -40.05 23.09 -33.07
C VAL A 302 -38.82 23.44 -32.22
N MET A 303 -37.70 23.78 -32.86
CA MET A 303 -36.48 24.17 -32.14
C MET A 303 -36.67 25.50 -31.39
N ALA A 304 -37.31 26.50 -32.03
CA ALA A 304 -37.62 27.79 -31.41
C ALA A 304 -38.46 27.61 -30.11
N MET A 305 -39.42 26.68 -30.13
CA MET A 305 -40.23 26.34 -28.96
C MET A 305 -39.47 25.57 -27.87
N LEU A 306 -38.46 24.79 -28.23
CA LEU A 306 -37.64 24.01 -27.30
C LEU A 306 -36.54 24.85 -26.63
N LEU A 307 -36.02 25.89 -27.29
CA LEU A 307 -34.93 26.73 -26.75
C LEU A 307 -35.26 27.33 -25.39
N GLY A 308 -36.51 27.80 -25.18
CA GLY A 308 -36.95 28.34 -23.90
C GLY A 308 -36.86 27.33 -22.75
N PRO A 309 -37.54 26.17 -22.83
CA PRO A 309 -37.43 25.10 -21.84
C PRO A 309 -36.00 24.60 -21.62
N ILE A 310 -35.20 24.47 -22.69
CA ILE A 310 -33.80 24.02 -22.61
C ILE A 310 -32.97 25.02 -21.79
N SER A 311 -33.09 26.32 -22.07
CA SER A 311 -32.31 27.34 -21.35
C SER A 311 -32.69 27.49 -19.88
N ARG A 312 -33.82 26.92 -19.44
CA ARG A 312 -34.23 26.91 -18.03
C ARG A 312 -33.64 25.74 -17.25
N LYS A 313 -33.17 24.70 -17.93
CA LYS A 313 -32.58 23.53 -17.27
C LYS A 313 -31.13 23.81 -16.89
N GLN A 314 -30.79 23.48 -15.65
CA GLN A 314 -29.45 23.69 -15.08
C GLN A 314 -28.46 22.68 -15.68
N ILE A 315 -27.72 23.13 -16.68
CA ILE A 315 -26.57 22.39 -17.23
C ILE A 315 -25.31 23.09 -16.71
N GLY A 316 -24.99 22.84 -15.43
CA GLY A 316 -23.76 23.24 -14.73
C GLY A 316 -23.38 24.74 -14.70
N GLN A 317 -22.13 25.04 -14.33
CA GLN A 317 -21.62 26.41 -14.08
C GLN A 317 -21.52 27.30 -15.33
N ASN A 318 -21.67 26.72 -16.53
CA ASN A 318 -21.60 27.43 -17.81
C ASN A 318 -23.01 27.60 -18.40
N GLU A 319 -23.93 28.19 -17.62
CA GLU A 319 -25.28 28.47 -18.10
C GLU A 319 -25.22 29.52 -19.23
N ARG A 320 -25.26 29.04 -20.47
CA ARG A 320 -25.33 29.90 -21.65
C ARG A 320 -26.76 30.29 -21.90
N SER A 321 -27.04 31.59 -21.85
CA SER A 321 -28.34 32.11 -22.24
C SER A 321 -28.68 31.71 -23.68
N ILE A 322 -29.97 31.74 -24.04
CA ILE A 322 -30.44 31.50 -25.42
C ILE A 322 -29.64 32.36 -26.41
N PHE A 323 -29.38 33.62 -26.08
CA PHE A 323 -28.64 34.54 -26.94
C PHE A 323 -27.15 34.20 -27.04
N THR A 324 -26.57 33.63 -25.98
CA THR A 324 -25.20 33.11 -26.00
C THR A 324 -25.08 31.92 -26.96
N PHE A 325 -26.08 31.03 -27.00
CA PHE A 325 -26.13 29.96 -28.00
C PHE A 325 -26.25 30.55 -29.41
N LEU A 326 -27.19 31.47 -29.64
CA LEU A 326 -27.41 32.08 -30.95
C LEU A 326 -26.15 32.83 -31.46
N SER A 327 -25.37 33.45 -30.58
CA SER A 327 -24.13 34.16 -30.94
C SER A 327 -22.87 33.28 -30.94
N SER A 328 -22.94 32.04 -30.45
CA SER A 328 -21.76 31.16 -30.34
C SER A 328 -21.28 30.66 -31.70
N CYS A 329 -19.95 30.72 -31.91
CA CYS A 329 -19.25 30.18 -33.08
C CYS A 329 -18.70 28.75 -32.84
N GLU A 330 -19.29 28.03 -31.89
CA GLU A 330 -18.85 26.68 -31.52
C GLU A 330 -19.21 25.62 -32.58
N PRO A 331 -18.51 24.48 -32.61
CA PRO A 331 -18.88 23.35 -33.46
C PRO A 331 -20.37 23.00 -33.30
N PHE A 332 -21.08 22.86 -34.42
CA PHE A 332 -22.52 22.59 -34.49
C PHE A 332 -23.44 23.67 -33.87
N GLY A 333 -22.88 24.79 -33.42
CA GLY A 333 -23.63 25.95 -32.93
C GLY A 333 -24.38 26.69 -34.03
N PHE A 334 -25.20 27.68 -33.64
CA PHE A 334 -26.06 28.39 -34.58
C PHE A 334 -25.26 29.22 -35.61
N GLN A 335 -24.26 30.02 -35.19
CA GLN A 335 -23.41 30.75 -36.14
C GLN A 335 -22.63 29.82 -37.06
N TYR A 336 -22.13 28.71 -36.51
CA TYR A 336 -21.42 27.70 -37.28
C TYR A 336 -22.30 27.11 -38.39
N TYR A 337 -23.59 26.86 -38.10
CA TYR A 337 -24.56 26.42 -39.10
C TYR A 337 -24.80 27.48 -40.19
N LEU A 338 -24.95 28.76 -39.81
CA LEU A 338 -25.16 29.86 -40.77
C LEU A 338 -24.00 30.01 -41.76
N GLN A 339 -22.77 29.83 -41.29
CA GLN A 339 -21.56 29.99 -42.12
C GLN A 339 -21.33 28.83 -43.10
N ARG A 340 -21.93 27.66 -42.84
CA ARG A 340 -21.69 26.42 -43.62
C ARG A 340 -22.87 25.99 -44.48
N THR A 341 -24.05 26.56 -44.27
CA THR A 341 -25.28 26.17 -44.97
C THR A 341 -25.59 27.15 -46.09
N THR A 342 -25.82 26.63 -47.30
CA THR A 342 -26.23 27.43 -48.48
C THR A 342 -27.70 27.84 -48.37
N PHE A 343 -28.05 29.04 -48.84
CA PHE A 343 -29.44 29.51 -48.87
C PHE A 343 -30.30 28.64 -49.82
N ASN A 344 -31.31 27.96 -49.29
CA ASN A 344 -32.32 27.20 -50.05
C ASN A 344 -33.70 27.24 -49.35
N SER A 345 -34.74 26.62 -49.89
CA SER A 345 -36.07 26.61 -49.26
C SER A 345 -36.17 25.76 -47.98
N ASN A 346 -35.19 24.88 -47.70
CA ASN A 346 -35.21 23.91 -46.61
C ASN A 346 -34.04 24.05 -45.62
N CYS A 347 -33.49 25.25 -45.50
CA CYS A 347 -32.31 25.52 -44.66
C CYS A 347 -32.73 25.90 -43.24
N TRP A 348 -33.16 24.91 -42.47
CA TRP A 348 -33.57 25.06 -41.08
C TRP A 348 -32.49 24.57 -40.12
N TYR A 349 -32.27 25.29 -39.02
CA TYR A 349 -31.56 24.75 -37.87
C TYR A 349 -32.54 23.92 -37.03
N ARG A 350 -32.32 22.61 -36.99
CA ARG A 350 -33.25 21.62 -36.43
C ARG A 350 -32.77 21.07 -35.08
N THR A 351 -33.61 20.24 -34.47
CA THR A 351 -33.35 19.57 -33.19
C THR A 351 -32.19 18.60 -33.25
N ASP A 352 -31.96 17.91 -34.36
CA ASP A 352 -30.81 17.04 -34.58
C ASP A 352 -29.48 17.82 -34.62
N ASN A 353 -29.46 19.01 -35.24
CA ASN A 353 -28.28 19.89 -35.18
C ASN A 353 -27.98 20.33 -33.74
N TYR A 354 -29.03 20.62 -32.97
CA TYR A 354 -28.87 21.01 -31.57
C TYR A 354 -28.42 19.84 -30.68
N TRP A 355 -28.85 18.61 -30.96
CA TRP A 355 -28.33 17.41 -30.30
C TRP A 355 -26.81 17.31 -30.45
N ASP A 356 -26.31 17.49 -31.68
CA ASP A 356 -24.87 17.44 -31.97
C ASP A 356 -24.11 18.58 -31.29
N TYR A 357 -24.72 19.76 -31.18
CA TYR A 357 -24.20 20.87 -30.38
C TYR A 357 -24.05 20.50 -28.90
N LEU A 358 -25.09 19.89 -28.30
CA LEU A 358 -25.04 19.45 -26.90
C LEU A 358 -23.99 18.37 -26.68
N ARG A 359 -23.92 17.36 -27.55
CA ARG A 359 -22.92 16.27 -27.48
C ARG A 359 -21.49 16.81 -27.58
N ALA A 360 -21.23 17.71 -28.53
CA ALA A 360 -19.88 18.23 -28.75
C ALA A 360 -19.39 19.23 -27.68
N ASN A 361 -20.29 20.06 -27.13
CA ASN A 361 -19.88 21.22 -26.31
C ASN A 361 -20.34 21.16 -24.85
N LEU A 362 -21.39 20.40 -24.53
CA LEU A 362 -22.04 20.44 -23.21
C LEU A 362 -22.18 19.05 -22.55
N GLU A 363 -21.73 17.97 -23.19
CA GLU A 363 -21.87 16.59 -22.69
C GLU A 363 -21.28 16.41 -21.28
N SER A 364 -20.06 16.88 -21.05
CA SER A 364 -19.41 16.80 -19.73
C SER A 364 -20.28 17.46 -18.66
N VAL A 365 -20.83 18.63 -18.96
CA VAL A 365 -21.66 19.40 -18.03
C VAL A 365 -23.02 18.73 -17.78
N ILE A 366 -23.65 18.17 -18.81
CA ILE A 366 -24.93 17.44 -18.68
C ILE A 366 -24.73 16.16 -17.85
N THR A 367 -23.59 15.48 -18.00
CA THR A 367 -23.25 14.26 -17.26
C THR A 367 -23.13 14.50 -15.76
N TYR A 368 -22.83 15.73 -15.32
CA TYR A 368 -22.81 16.12 -13.91
C TYR A 368 -24.14 16.70 -13.39
N SER A 369 -25.19 16.73 -14.22
CA SER A 369 -26.50 17.29 -13.88
C SER A 369 -27.51 16.23 -13.43
N ASN A 370 -28.65 16.65 -12.89
CA ASN A 370 -29.77 15.76 -12.53
C ASN A 370 -30.39 15.05 -13.74
N ASP A 371 -30.13 15.50 -14.97
CA ASP A 371 -30.58 14.84 -16.20
C ASP A 371 -29.54 13.85 -16.77
N SER A 372 -28.42 13.62 -16.05
CA SER A 372 -27.32 12.74 -16.47
C SER A 372 -27.78 11.35 -16.90
N HIS A 373 -28.65 10.70 -16.11
CA HIS A 373 -29.18 9.38 -16.43
C HIS A 373 -29.97 9.36 -17.75
N ARG A 374 -30.91 10.30 -17.92
CA ARG A 374 -31.73 10.38 -19.14
C ARG A 374 -30.91 10.76 -20.37
N TRP A 375 -29.90 11.62 -20.19
CA TRP A 375 -28.96 11.98 -21.24
C TRP A 375 -28.11 10.78 -21.67
N ALA A 376 -27.50 10.07 -20.72
CA ALA A 376 -26.69 8.88 -20.98
C ALA A 376 -27.49 7.78 -21.70
N GLN A 377 -28.73 7.53 -21.27
CA GLN A 377 -29.63 6.61 -21.96
C GLN A 377 -29.91 7.03 -23.41
N ALA A 378 -30.18 8.32 -23.61
CA ALA A 378 -30.42 8.84 -24.95
C ALA A 378 -29.17 8.77 -25.84
N VAL A 379 -27.96 9.02 -25.29
CA VAL A 379 -26.68 8.85 -25.99
C VAL A 379 -26.46 7.39 -26.38
N ASP A 380 -26.60 6.45 -25.45
CA ASP A 380 -26.43 5.02 -25.71
C ASP A 380 -27.39 4.52 -26.82
N ILE A 381 -28.62 5.01 -26.81
CA ILE A 381 -29.62 4.66 -27.82
C ILE A 381 -29.32 5.29 -29.18
N VAL A 382 -28.81 6.53 -29.21
CA VAL A 382 -28.32 7.17 -30.44
C VAL A 382 -27.11 6.41 -30.99
N GLU A 383 -26.12 6.07 -30.16
CA GLU A 383 -24.93 5.30 -30.55
C GLU A 383 -25.27 3.90 -31.04
N LYS A 384 -26.24 3.24 -30.41
CA LYS A 384 -26.78 1.96 -30.89
C LYS A 384 -27.31 2.11 -32.31
N VAL A 385 -28.10 3.15 -32.60
CA VAL A 385 -28.62 3.40 -33.94
C VAL A 385 -27.50 3.81 -34.92
N GLU A 386 -26.48 4.55 -34.48
CA GLU A 386 -25.27 4.85 -35.27
C GLU A 386 -24.54 3.57 -35.71
N GLY A 387 -24.46 2.56 -34.82
CA GLY A 387 -23.83 1.27 -35.11
C GLY A 387 -24.65 0.36 -36.04
N TYR A 388 -25.99 0.47 -36.05
CA TYR A 388 -26.87 -0.30 -36.94
C TYR A 388 -27.11 0.40 -38.29
N ALA A 389 -27.01 1.72 -38.34
CA ALA A 389 -27.23 2.49 -39.55
C ALA A 389 -26.14 2.17 -40.58
N LYS A 390 -26.52 1.55 -41.70
CA LYS A 390 -25.65 1.50 -42.89
C LYS A 390 -25.42 2.93 -43.37
N VAL A 391 -24.26 3.18 -43.98
CA VAL A 391 -23.94 4.44 -44.68
C VAL A 391 -25.16 4.85 -45.53
N ASN A 392 -25.77 6.02 -45.23
CA ASN A 392 -26.94 6.67 -45.86
C ASN A 392 -28.35 6.54 -45.20
N GLU A 393 -28.49 6.28 -43.90
CA GLU A 393 -29.81 6.41 -43.21
C GLU A 393 -29.90 7.60 -42.24
N ASP A 394 -29.54 8.81 -42.71
CA ASP A 394 -29.54 10.05 -41.94
C ASP A 394 -30.89 10.35 -41.24
N LEU A 395 -32.02 9.93 -41.85
CA LEU A 395 -33.36 10.14 -41.31
C LEU A 395 -33.58 9.43 -39.95
N LYS A 396 -33.12 8.18 -39.79
CA LYS A 396 -33.33 7.42 -38.54
C LYS A 396 -32.59 8.06 -37.38
N LEU A 397 -31.34 8.45 -37.62
CA LEU A 397 -30.52 9.16 -36.64
C LEU A 397 -31.16 10.50 -36.25
N ALA A 398 -31.59 11.28 -37.24
CA ALA A 398 -32.24 12.57 -37.01
C ALA A 398 -33.55 12.43 -36.20
N LEU A 399 -34.37 11.41 -36.49
CA LEU A 399 -35.58 11.10 -35.74
C LEU A 399 -35.27 10.71 -34.29
N VAL A 400 -34.30 9.85 -34.04
CA VAL A 400 -33.94 9.43 -32.66
C VAL A 400 -33.38 10.59 -31.85
N LYS A 401 -32.46 11.38 -32.43
CA LYS A 401 -31.92 12.60 -31.79
C LYS A 401 -33.06 13.57 -31.44
N THR A 402 -34.01 13.77 -32.35
CA THR A 402 -35.17 14.63 -32.11
C THR A 402 -36.08 14.09 -31.01
N ILE A 403 -36.43 12.80 -31.05
CA ILE A 403 -37.27 12.15 -30.04
C ILE A 403 -36.59 12.24 -28.66
N ALA A 404 -35.27 12.04 -28.60
CA ALA A 404 -34.48 12.22 -27.38
C ALA A 404 -34.63 13.61 -26.79
N LEU A 405 -34.39 14.64 -27.62
CA LEU A 405 -34.41 16.03 -27.21
C LEU A 405 -35.80 16.47 -26.76
N ILE A 406 -36.85 16.10 -27.50
CA ILE A 406 -38.22 16.37 -27.10
C ILE A 406 -38.55 15.66 -25.78
N ASN A 407 -38.16 14.40 -25.58
CA ASN A 407 -38.43 13.70 -24.32
C ASN A 407 -37.72 14.31 -23.12
N LEU A 408 -36.47 14.76 -23.29
CA LEU A 408 -35.71 15.45 -22.25
C LEU A 408 -36.31 16.80 -21.85
N PHE A 409 -36.86 17.56 -22.82
CA PHE A 409 -37.23 18.97 -22.63
C PHE A 409 -38.72 19.30 -22.91
N LYS A 410 -39.61 18.31 -23.04
CA LYS A 410 -41.05 18.53 -23.31
C LYS A 410 -41.76 19.41 -22.29
N ASN A 411 -41.34 19.36 -21.03
CA ASN A 411 -42.00 20.09 -19.94
C ASN A 411 -42.03 21.59 -20.23
N SER A 412 -43.21 22.22 -20.19
CA SER A 412 -43.49 23.63 -20.52
C SER A 412 -43.39 24.08 -21.99
N SER A 413 -42.82 23.27 -22.89
CA SER A 413 -42.79 23.55 -24.34
C SER A 413 -44.19 23.48 -24.97
N GLY A 414 -45.01 22.52 -24.56
CA GLY A 414 -46.26 22.18 -25.25
C GLY A 414 -46.05 21.32 -26.50
N LEU A 415 -44.83 20.79 -26.70
CA LEU A 415 -44.47 19.87 -27.77
C LEU A 415 -44.44 18.42 -27.26
N THR A 416 -44.91 17.53 -28.11
CA THR A 416 -44.80 16.07 -27.98
C THR A 416 -44.22 15.53 -29.27
N SER A 417 -43.56 14.38 -29.22
CA SER A 417 -42.99 13.70 -30.39
C SER A 417 -44.10 12.92 -31.11
N GLU A 418 -45.19 13.60 -31.47
CA GLU A 418 -46.22 13.04 -32.35
C GLU A 418 -45.71 12.97 -33.78
N THR A 419 -46.28 12.06 -34.57
CA THR A 419 -45.93 11.91 -35.99
C THR A 419 -46.13 13.22 -36.77
N GLU A 420 -47.18 14.00 -36.49
CA GLU A 420 -47.42 15.31 -37.12
C GLU A 420 -46.26 16.32 -36.90
N ILE A 421 -45.61 16.30 -35.72
CA ILE A 421 -44.46 17.18 -35.42
C ILE A 421 -43.20 16.70 -36.13
N LEU A 422 -42.98 15.38 -36.17
CA LEU A 422 -41.84 14.78 -36.88
C LEU A 422 -41.94 15.02 -38.40
N GLU A 423 -43.14 14.92 -38.97
CA GLU A 423 -43.40 15.27 -40.37
C GLU A 423 -43.18 16.77 -40.66
N ALA A 424 -43.49 17.65 -39.72
CA ALA A 424 -43.23 19.07 -39.87
C ALA A 424 -41.73 19.42 -39.83
N LEU A 425 -40.94 18.68 -39.04
CA LEU A 425 -39.48 18.85 -38.91
C LEU A 425 -38.68 18.42 -40.15
N TYR A 426 -39.16 17.40 -40.85
CA TYR A 426 -38.46 16.75 -41.95
C TYR A 426 -39.31 16.81 -43.24
N PRO A 427 -39.67 18.00 -43.75
CA PRO A 427 -40.60 18.16 -44.87
C PRO A 427 -40.10 17.58 -46.20
N GLU A 428 -38.80 17.35 -46.34
CA GLU A 428 -38.18 16.72 -47.51
C GLU A 428 -38.45 15.21 -47.62
N TYR A 429 -38.93 14.57 -46.55
CA TYR A 429 -39.28 13.16 -46.53
C TYR A 429 -40.78 12.96 -46.62
N SER A 430 -41.22 11.91 -47.33
CA SER A 430 -42.64 11.55 -47.38
C SER A 430 -43.12 11.04 -46.00
N SER A 431 -44.40 11.26 -45.69
CA SER A 431 -45.02 10.70 -44.47
C SER A 431 -44.83 9.17 -44.38
N SER A 432 -44.92 8.46 -45.51
CA SER A 432 -44.70 7.01 -45.57
C SER A 432 -43.28 6.59 -45.17
N SER A 433 -42.25 7.36 -45.55
CA SER A 433 -40.86 7.08 -45.16
C SER A 433 -40.61 7.34 -43.66
N ILE A 434 -41.22 8.37 -43.09
CA ILE A 434 -41.09 8.69 -41.67
C ILE A 434 -41.76 7.60 -40.82
N ILE A 435 -42.98 7.18 -41.19
CA ILE A 435 -43.70 6.10 -40.50
C ILE A 435 -42.91 4.79 -40.56
N LYS A 436 -42.34 4.46 -41.73
CA LYS A 436 -41.49 3.28 -41.89
C LYS A 436 -40.25 3.34 -40.98
N ALA A 437 -39.54 4.47 -40.96
CA ALA A 437 -38.38 4.66 -40.09
C ALA A 437 -38.74 4.52 -38.60
N LEU A 438 -39.89 5.08 -38.17
CA LEU A 438 -40.37 4.94 -36.79
C LEU A 438 -40.72 3.48 -36.44
N SER A 439 -41.32 2.73 -37.36
CA SER A 439 -41.61 1.30 -37.15
C SER A 439 -40.34 0.47 -36.99
N GLU A 440 -39.32 0.71 -37.82
CA GLU A 440 -38.04 0.00 -37.74
C GLU A 440 -37.28 0.35 -36.44
N LEU A 441 -37.33 1.61 -35.99
CA LEU A 441 -36.77 2.02 -34.70
C LEU A 441 -37.52 1.40 -33.50
N ALA A 442 -38.83 1.21 -33.63
CA ALA A 442 -39.62 0.52 -32.62
C ALA A 442 -39.28 -0.97 -32.53
N ASP A 443 -39.10 -1.64 -33.67
CA ASP A 443 -38.69 -3.04 -33.76
C ASP A 443 -37.30 -3.27 -33.16
N LEU A 444 -36.38 -2.30 -33.32
CA LEU A 444 -35.05 -2.30 -32.69
C LEU A 444 -35.07 -2.02 -31.17
N LYS A 445 -36.26 -1.81 -30.59
CA LYS A 445 -36.47 -1.42 -29.18
C LYS A 445 -35.67 -0.17 -28.78
N VAL A 446 -35.57 0.78 -29.70
CA VAL A 446 -34.95 2.11 -29.48
C VAL A 446 -36.00 3.09 -28.99
N ILE A 447 -37.20 3.03 -29.58
CA ILE A 447 -38.34 3.88 -29.23
C ILE A 447 -39.61 3.04 -28.99
N ILE A 448 -40.57 3.60 -28.26
CA ILE A 448 -41.88 3.00 -28.00
C ILE A 448 -42.98 4.04 -28.22
N TYR A 449 -44.08 3.62 -28.85
CA TYR A 449 -45.25 4.47 -29.03
C TYR A 449 -46.18 4.39 -27.82
N ARG A 450 -46.40 5.52 -27.13
CA ARG A 450 -47.32 5.59 -25.98
C ARG A 450 -48.69 6.13 -26.42
N LYS A 451 -49.65 5.23 -26.63
CA LYS A 451 -51.01 5.57 -27.10
C LYS A 451 -51.74 6.61 -26.22
N HIS A 452 -51.57 6.55 -24.90
CA HIS A 452 -52.27 7.43 -23.95
C HIS A 452 -51.83 8.90 -24.00
N ILE A 453 -50.62 9.18 -24.50
CA ILE A 453 -50.09 10.54 -24.70
C ILE A 453 -49.83 10.86 -26.17
N ASN A 454 -50.19 9.95 -27.09
CA ASN A 454 -50.03 10.08 -28.53
C ASN A 454 -48.59 10.45 -28.98
N SER A 455 -47.56 9.88 -28.33
CA SER A 455 -46.16 10.34 -28.48
C SER A 455 -45.16 9.18 -28.57
N TRP A 456 -44.11 9.35 -29.37
CA TRP A 456 -42.96 8.43 -29.43
C TRP A 456 -41.95 8.74 -28.32
N VAL A 457 -41.56 7.75 -27.53
CA VAL A 457 -40.65 7.93 -26.39
C VAL A 457 -39.45 7.00 -26.53
N ILE A 458 -38.29 7.41 -26.01
CA ILE A 458 -37.13 6.54 -25.88
C ILE A 458 -37.49 5.32 -25.01
N PHE A 459 -37.03 4.13 -25.39
CA PHE A 459 -37.22 2.92 -24.60
C PHE A 459 -36.23 2.90 -23.42
N GLU A 460 -36.70 3.18 -22.21
CA GLU A 460 -35.91 3.14 -20.97
C GLU A 460 -35.80 1.67 -20.49
N GLY A 461 -34.58 1.14 -20.39
CA GLY A 461 -34.30 -0.28 -20.09
C GLY A 461 -33.72 -0.58 -18.71
N SER A 462 -33.86 0.31 -17.72
CA SER A 462 -33.41 0.07 -16.34
C SER A 462 -34.59 0.23 -15.37
N ASP A 463 -34.93 -0.83 -14.64
CA ASP A 463 -36.00 -0.86 -13.63
C ASP A 463 -35.48 -0.52 -12.21
N PHE A 464 -34.18 -0.22 -12.04
CA PHE A 464 -33.55 -0.08 -10.72
C PHE A 464 -33.42 1.40 -10.27
N ASP A 465 -34.25 1.81 -9.30
CA ASP A 465 -34.21 3.14 -8.68
C ASP A 465 -33.22 3.18 -7.50
N ILE A 466 -32.02 3.75 -7.74
CA ILE A 466 -30.96 3.90 -6.73
C ILE A 466 -31.42 4.78 -5.56
N ASP A 467 -32.21 5.83 -5.81
CA ASP A 467 -32.66 6.75 -4.76
C ASP A 467 -33.67 6.06 -3.83
N GLN A 468 -34.53 5.20 -4.39
CA GLN A 468 -35.40 4.33 -3.60
C GLN A 468 -34.59 3.30 -2.80
N ALA A 469 -33.54 2.72 -3.37
CA ALA A 469 -32.65 1.80 -2.69
C ALA A 469 -31.91 2.46 -1.51
N ILE A 470 -31.36 3.66 -1.70
CA ILE A 470 -30.71 4.46 -0.65
C ILE A 470 -31.69 4.75 0.49
N ARG A 471 -32.94 5.14 0.17
CA ARG A 471 -33.97 5.36 1.20
C ARG A 471 -34.28 4.11 2.01
N LYS A 472 -34.41 2.94 1.38
CA LYS A 472 -34.63 1.66 2.09
C LYS A 472 -33.46 1.30 3.01
N VAL A 473 -32.22 1.55 2.57
CA VAL A 473 -31.04 1.28 3.40
C VAL A 473 -30.97 2.25 4.56
N SER A 474 -31.21 3.56 4.33
CA SER A 474 -31.15 4.63 5.34
C SER A 474 -32.06 4.41 6.55
N THR A 475 -33.20 3.73 6.39
CA THR A 475 -34.13 3.42 7.49
C THR A 475 -33.63 2.34 8.44
N ASN A 476 -32.59 1.58 8.06
CA ASN A 476 -32.06 0.43 8.80
C ASN A 476 -30.61 0.63 9.31
N VAL A 477 -30.09 1.86 9.31
CA VAL A 477 -28.67 2.12 9.64
C VAL A 477 -28.47 2.37 11.14
N GLU A 478 -27.71 1.49 11.79
CA GLU A 478 -26.99 1.75 13.05
C GLU A 478 -25.87 2.78 12.83
N GLU A 479 -25.43 3.49 13.89
CA GLU A 479 -24.40 4.53 13.84
C GLU A 479 -23.24 4.23 12.86
N PHE A 480 -22.94 5.21 12.02
CA PHE A 480 -21.90 5.15 11.01
C PHE A 480 -20.53 4.79 11.62
N ASN A 481 -19.86 3.77 11.07
CA ASN A 481 -18.57 3.31 11.60
C ASN A 481 -17.38 3.88 10.80
N LEU A 482 -16.69 4.88 11.37
CA LEU A 482 -15.50 5.51 10.77
C LEU A 482 -14.37 4.51 10.48
N ASN A 483 -14.34 3.32 11.11
CA ASN A 483 -13.34 2.31 10.80
C ASN A 483 -13.49 1.77 9.37
N ASN A 484 -14.71 1.74 8.81
CA ASN A 484 -14.92 1.32 7.43
C ASN A 484 -14.43 2.38 6.46
N LEU A 485 -14.62 3.68 6.76
CA LEU A 485 -13.99 4.75 5.97
C LEU A 485 -12.47 4.67 6.02
N ASN A 486 -11.87 4.52 7.20
CA ASN A 486 -10.42 4.42 7.35
C ASN A 486 -9.81 3.22 6.59
N LYS A 487 -10.61 2.20 6.25
CA LYS A 487 -10.19 1.03 5.46
C LYS A 487 -10.44 1.21 3.96
N ASN A 488 -11.58 1.79 3.60
CA ASN A 488 -12.05 1.84 2.22
C ASN A 488 -11.57 3.11 1.50
N ILE A 489 -11.13 4.14 2.24
CA ILE A 489 -10.63 5.40 1.68
C ILE A 489 -9.17 5.57 2.07
N GLU A 490 -8.32 5.79 1.07
CA GLU A 490 -6.91 6.12 1.30
C GLU A 490 -6.76 7.56 1.82
N LEU A 491 -6.71 7.69 3.15
CA LEU A 491 -6.37 8.97 3.77
C LEU A 491 -4.94 9.39 3.41
N PRO A 492 -4.70 10.69 3.13
CA PRO A 492 -3.37 11.16 2.77
C PRO A 492 -2.41 11.01 3.96
N THR A 493 -1.22 10.45 3.69
CA THR A 493 -0.16 10.36 4.70
C THR A 493 0.69 11.63 4.72
N ILE A 494 1.17 12.02 5.91
CA ILE A 494 2.01 13.22 6.06
C ILE A 494 3.48 12.81 6.03
N ILE A 495 4.25 13.40 5.11
CA ILE A 495 5.65 13.08 4.90
C ILE A 495 6.52 14.13 5.60
N ALA A 496 7.52 13.68 6.35
CA ALA A 496 8.57 14.50 6.91
C ALA A 496 9.55 15.01 5.83
N LYS A 497 9.09 15.90 4.93
CA LYS A 497 9.80 16.29 3.69
C LYS A 497 11.21 16.85 3.92
N LYS A 498 11.38 17.73 4.91
CA LYS A 498 12.69 18.34 5.22
C LYS A 498 13.67 17.29 5.76
N HIS A 499 13.17 16.42 6.65
CA HIS A 499 13.95 15.32 7.19
C HIS A 499 14.39 14.36 6.07
N TYR A 500 13.43 13.97 5.21
CA TYR A 500 13.66 13.11 4.05
C TYR A 500 14.72 13.68 3.11
N TYR A 501 14.63 14.96 2.74
CA TYR A 501 15.62 15.61 1.88
C TYR A 501 17.04 15.60 2.49
N ARG A 502 17.15 15.76 3.81
CA ARG A 502 18.44 15.80 4.51
C ARG A 502 19.09 14.43 4.63
N THR A 503 18.34 13.44 5.13
CA THR A 503 18.86 12.11 5.49
C THR A 503 18.69 11.06 4.40
N GLY A 504 17.75 11.28 3.46
CA GLY A 504 17.32 10.30 2.48
C GLY A 504 16.34 9.25 3.02
N SER A 505 15.96 9.31 4.31
CA SER A 505 15.03 8.37 4.92
C SER A 505 13.60 8.89 4.88
N MET A 506 12.73 8.20 4.14
CA MET A 506 11.34 8.63 3.99
C MET A 506 10.53 8.23 5.23
N ARG A 507 10.20 9.22 6.05
CA ARG A 507 9.39 9.03 7.26
C ARG A 507 8.01 9.61 7.07
N ARG A 508 7.00 8.82 7.40
CA ARG A 508 5.59 9.17 7.21
C ARG A 508 4.85 9.02 8.53
N MET A 509 3.90 9.93 8.75
CA MET A 509 2.91 9.82 9.81
C MET A 509 1.57 9.47 9.18
N ASN A 510 0.85 8.57 9.85
CA ASN A 510 -0.47 8.17 9.41
C ASN A 510 -1.50 9.26 9.75
N VAL A 511 -2.61 9.30 9.01
CA VAL A 511 -3.78 10.12 9.34
C VAL A 511 -4.96 9.18 9.56
N LYS A 512 -5.67 9.31 10.69
CA LYS A 512 -6.85 8.51 11.01
C LYS A 512 -8.01 9.40 11.43
N LEU A 513 -9.21 9.07 10.97
CA LEU A 513 -10.45 9.67 11.45
C LEU A 513 -10.97 8.87 12.65
N ILE A 514 -11.42 9.54 13.69
CA ILE A 514 -12.02 8.85 14.84
C ILE A 514 -13.06 9.70 15.54
N TYR A 515 -14.09 9.05 16.06
CA TYR A 515 -15.07 9.67 16.93
C TYR A 515 -14.50 9.91 18.32
N PHE A 516 -14.90 11.01 18.96
CA PHE A 516 -14.40 11.39 20.28
C PHE A 516 -14.55 10.29 21.34
N ASP A 517 -15.70 9.61 21.37
CA ASP A 517 -15.97 8.57 22.36
C ASP A 517 -14.99 7.40 22.20
N HIS A 518 -14.77 6.94 20.96
CA HIS A 518 -13.81 5.89 20.65
C HIS A 518 -12.36 6.28 20.93
N PHE A 519 -11.99 7.54 20.68
CA PHE A 519 -10.66 8.04 20.98
C PHE A 519 -10.35 8.00 22.48
N SER A 520 -11.32 8.38 23.33
CA SER A 520 -11.17 8.35 24.78
C SER A 520 -10.88 6.94 25.33
N HIS A 521 -11.43 5.90 24.67
CA HIS A 521 -11.16 4.49 24.98
C HIS A 521 -9.78 4.04 24.49
N LEU A 522 -9.33 4.51 23.31
CA LEU A 522 -7.99 4.20 22.80
C LEU A 522 -6.88 4.77 23.69
N CYS A 523 -7.03 5.96 24.26
CA CYS A 523 -6.03 6.52 25.17
C CYS A 523 -5.77 5.65 26.41
N LYS A 524 -6.74 4.82 26.83
CA LYS A 524 -6.62 3.94 28.00
C LYS A 524 -5.89 2.62 27.70
N LYS A 525 -5.81 2.22 26.44
CA LYS A 525 -5.02 1.07 25.97
C LYS A 525 -3.82 1.65 25.24
N SER A 526 -2.63 1.61 25.83
CA SER A 526 -1.38 2.10 25.21
C SER A 526 -1.37 1.83 23.71
N ALA A 527 -1.52 2.88 22.90
CA ALA A 527 -1.73 2.77 21.47
C ALA A 527 -0.45 2.22 20.83
N ALA A 528 -0.35 0.91 20.71
CA ALA A 528 0.66 0.27 19.90
C ALA A 528 0.41 0.71 18.46
N ILE A 529 1.40 1.37 17.86
CA ILE A 529 1.35 1.70 16.43
C ILE A 529 1.44 0.36 15.70
N GLU A 530 0.31 -0.12 15.19
CA GLU A 530 0.17 -1.46 14.61
C GLU A 530 0.97 -1.67 13.30
N ASN A 531 1.52 -0.60 12.70
CA ASN A 531 2.19 -0.66 11.40
C ASN A 531 3.63 -0.12 11.46
N GLU A 532 4.60 -0.96 11.07
CA GLU A 532 6.05 -0.65 11.04
C GLU A 532 6.45 0.50 10.10
N ASP A 533 5.58 0.89 9.16
CA ASP A 533 5.85 1.93 8.16
C ASP A 533 5.62 3.37 8.67
N TYR A 534 4.91 3.55 9.77
CA TYR A 534 4.57 4.88 10.31
C TYR A 534 5.22 5.11 11.67
N PHE A 535 5.89 6.26 11.85
CA PHE A 535 6.53 6.57 13.14
C PHE A 535 5.61 7.32 14.12
N GLY A 536 4.40 7.67 13.68
CA GLY A 536 3.37 8.32 14.49
C GLY A 536 2.07 8.51 13.71
N THR A 537 1.03 9.01 14.37
CA THR A 537 -0.32 9.17 13.81
C THR A 537 -0.92 10.52 14.18
N PHE A 538 -1.50 11.19 13.19
CA PHE A 538 -2.41 12.32 13.36
C PHE A 538 -3.84 11.77 13.42
N TYR A 539 -4.53 12.01 14.54
CA TYR A 539 -5.94 11.71 14.70
C TYR A 539 -6.75 12.97 14.45
N LEU A 540 -7.59 12.93 13.42
CA LEU A 540 -8.66 13.89 13.23
C LEU A 540 -9.87 13.41 14.01
N VAL A 541 -10.14 14.06 15.15
CA VAL A 541 -11.22 13.69 16.05
C VAL A 541 -12.49 14.42 15.64
N LEU A 542 -13.52 13.65 15.34
CA LEU A 542 -14.86 14.11 14.97
C LEU A 542 -15.80 14.02 16.19
N PRO A 543 -16.68 15.01 16.42
CA PRO A 543 -17.71 14.91 17.45
C PRO A 543 -18.76 13.85 17.10
N ASN A 544 -19.24 13.12 18.10
CA ASN A 544 -20.42 12.25 17.97
C ASN A 544 -21.75 13.03 17.98
N ARG A 545 -21.77 14.24 18.57
CA ARG A 545 -22.95 15.13 18.69
C ARG A 545 -22.55 16.59 18.49
N ASP A 546 -23.49 17.46 18.12
CA ASP A 546 -23.30 18.91 17.85
C ASP A 546 -22.69 19.77 19.00
N ASN A 547 -22.19 19.19 20.09
CA ASN A 547 -21.54 19.90 21.20
C ASN A 547 -20.04 20.12 20.95
N PHE A 548 -19.71 21.00 19.99
CA PHE A 548 -18.33 21.31 19.60
C PHE A 548 -17.51 21.97 20.74
N GLY A 549 -18.14 22.81 21.57
CA GLY A 549 -17.43 23.57 22.62
C GLY A 549 -16.90 22.72 23.79
N GLU A 550 -17.60 21.66 24.19
CA GLU A 550 -17.11 20.74 25.24
C GLU A 550 -16.03 19.78 24.75
N LEU A 551 -15.98 19.53 23.44
CA LEU A 551 -14.99 18.64 22.83
C LEU A 551 -13.60 19.29 22.84
N GLN A 552 -13.52 20.60 22.56
CA GLN A 552 -12.26 21.34 22.55
C GLN A 552 -11.52 21.26 23.90
N SER A 553 -12.20 21.57 25.01
CA SER A 553 -11.59 21.56 26.35
C SER A 553 -11.12 20.15 26.76
N LYS A 554 -11.92 19.11 26.47
CA LYS A 554 -11.56 17.72 26.75
C LYS A 554 -10.38 17.23 25.90
N LEU A 555 -10.32 17.61 24.63
CA LEU A 555 -9.18 17.25 23.76
C LEU A 555 -7.89 17.92 24.21
N LEU A 556 -7.95 19.18 24.66
CA LEU A 556 -6.80 19.89 25.21
C LEU A 556 -6.23 19.18 26.44
N GLU A 557 -7.09 18.75 27.37
CA GLU A 557 -6.67 17.98 28.55
C GLU A 557 -6.08 16.63 28.18
N LEU A 558 -6.71 15.88 27.27
CA LEU A 558 -6.19 14.61 26.80
C LEU A 558 -4.82 14.75 26.13
N SER A 559 -4.59 15.84 25.38
CA SER A 559 -3.33 16.07 24.66
C SER A 559 -2.10 16.19 25.57
N LYS A 560 -2.29 16.50 26.87
CA LYS A 560 -1.19 16.58 27.86
C LYS A 560 -0.59 15.22 28.20
N ASN A 561 -1.41 14.17 28.15
CA ASN A 561 -1.05 12.82 28.63
C ASN A 561 -0.74 11.83 27.49
N LEU A 562 -0.72 12.30 26.24
CA LEU A 562 -0.46 11.45 25.08
C LEU A 562 1.03 11.25 24.81
N ASP A 563 1.35 10.11 24.19
CA ASP A 563 2.66 9.89 23.59
C ASP A 563 2.94 10.95 22.52
N GLN A 564 4.19 11.41 22.43
CA GLN A 564 4.66 12.41 21.46
C GLN A 564 4.50 11.97 19.99
N LYS A 565 4.18 10.69 19.74
CA LYS A 565 3.89 10.14 18.41
C LYS A 565 2.42 10.25 18.01
N THR A 566 1.55 10.64 18.94
CA THR A 566 0.11 10.74 18.73
C THR A 566 -0.29 12.21 18.83
N ILE A 567 -0.79 12.76 17.73
CA ILE A 567 -1.21 14.16 17.66
C ILE A 567 -2.69 14.21 17.34
N ILE A 568 -3.43 15.05 18.05
CA ILE A 568 -4.86 15.20 17.85
C ILE A 568 -5.13 16.53 17.16
N GLY A 569 -6.00 16.52 16.19
CA GLY A 569 -6.61 17.73 15.65
C GLY A 569 -8.11 17.56 15.55
N TYR A 570 -8.82 18.67 15.57
CA TYR A 570 -10.25 18.71 15.29
C TYR A 570 -10.50 19.65 14.10
N PRO A 571 -11.21 19.20 13.06
CA PRO A 571 -11.47 20.02 11.88
C PRO A 571 -12.74 20.88 12.06
N SER A 572 -12.72 22.10 11.51
CA SER A 572 -13.90 22.97 11.49
C SER A 572 -15.00 22.49 10.54
N ASN A 573 -14.63 21.77 9.47
CA ASN A 573 -15.56 21.20 8.48
C ASN A 573 -16.03 19.77 8.82
N TYR A 574 -15.98 19.35 10.09
CA TYR A 574 -16.33 17.99 10.52
C TYR A 574 -17.69 17.51 10.02
N ARG A 575 -18.70 18.39 9.94
CA ARG A 575 -20.07 18.05 9.50
C ARG A 575 -20.10 17.51 8.08
N LYS A 576 -19.34 18.14 7.17
CA LYS A 576 -19.26 17.71 5.77
C LYS A 576 -18.55 16.37 5.62
N ILE A 577 -17.51 16.15 6.42
CA ILE A 577 -16.77 14.87 6.45
C ILE A 577 -17.70 13.75 6.91
N ILE A 578 -18.49 13.99 7.95
CA ILE A 578 -19.49 13.03 8.43
C ILE A 578 -20.56 12.80 7.36
N SER A 579 -21.16 13.85 6.79
CA SER A 579 -22.26 13.70 5.83
C SER A 579 -21.83 12.96 4.55
N PHE A 580 -20.69 13.31 3.96
CA PHE A 580 -20.19 12.60 2.78
C PHE A 580 -19.73 11.18 3.12
N GLY A 581 -19.17 10.99 4.32
CA GLY A 581 -18.82 9.66 4.83
C GLY A 581 -20.04 8.75 4.94
N GLU A 582 -21.12 9.24 5.54
CA GLU A 582 -22.39 8.53 5.69
C GLU A 582 -23.00 8.19 4.32
N GLU A 583 -23.05 9.16 3.41
CA GLU A 583 -23.55 8.96 2.06
C GLU A 583 -22.75 7.88 1.31
N LEU A 584 -21.43 7.90 1.42
CA LEU A 584 -20.56 6.92 0.79
C LEU A 584 -20.74 5.50 1.39
N ALA A 585 -20.95 5.37 2.70
CA ALA A 585 -21.28 4.08 3.29
C ALA A 585 -22.68 3.58 2.90
N LEU A 586 -23.66 4.48 2.72
CA LEU A 586 -24.96 4.10 2.18
C LEU A 586 -24.81 3.54 0.77
N LEU A 587 -24.01 4.15 -0.09
CA LEU A 587 -23.74 3.66 -1.45
C LEU A 587 -23.07 2.29 -1.45
N PHE A 588 -22.03 2.08 -0.62
CA PHE A 588 -21.40 0.76 -0.47
C PHE A 588 -22.38 -0.30 0.01
N ARG A 589 -23.28 0.04 0.93
CA ARG A 589 -24.29 -0.89 1.41
C ARG A 589 -25.36 -1.19 0.37
N VAL A 590 -25.80 -0.19 -0.41
CA VAL A 590 -26.70 -0.41 -1.56
C VAL A 590 -26.08 -1.35 -2.58
N LYS A 591 -24.76 -1.24 -2.81
CA LYS A 591 -24.01 -2.17 -3.65
C LYS A 591 -24.04 -3.58 -3.08
N ASP A 592 -23.65 -3.74 -1.82
CA ASP A 592 -23.57 -5.04 -1.15
C ASP A 592 -24.93 -5.75 -1.06
N ASP A 593 -25.98 -5.03 -0.66
CA ASP A 593 -27.33 -5.58 -0.47
C ASP A 593 -28.02 -5.94 -1.80
N ASN A 594 -27.65 -5.28 -2.91
CA ASN A 594 -28.30 -5.45 -4.23
C ASN A 594 -27.37 -6.00 -5.32
N ASN A 595 -26.23 -6.58 -4.97
CA ASN A 595 -25.22 -7.10 -5.90
C ASN A 595 -25.82 -8.00 -7.00
N GLY A 596 -26.80 -8.86 -6.69
CA GLY A 596 -27.44 -9.73 -7.68
C GLY A 596 -28.24 -9.00 -8.77
N ILE A 597 -28.90 -7.89 -8.44
CA ILE A 597 -29.67 -7.09 -9.42
C ILE A 597 -28.71 -6.19 -10.20
N LEU A 598 -27.73 -5.59 -9.51
CA LEU A 598 -26.69 -4.73 -10.10
C LEU A 598 -25.76 -5.49 -11.04
N GLU A 599 -25.60 -6.81 -10.90
CA GLU A 599 -24.88 -7.67 -11.85
C GLU A 599 -25.62 -7.82 -13.20
N SER A 600 -26.94 -7.71 -13.21
CA SER A 600 -27.78 -7.83 -14.40
C SER A 600 -28.05 -6.49 -15.11
N ASP A 601 -27.93 -5.36 -14.39
CA ASP A 601 -28.16 -4.01 -14.91
C ASP A 601 -26.85 -3.20 -14.97
N ALA A 602 -26.24 -3.16 -16.16
CA ALA A 602 -24.98 -2.45 -16.40
C ALA A 602 -25.12 -0.92 -16.28
N ILE A 603 -26.31 -0.37 -16.48
CA ILE A 603 -26.58 1.07 -16.41
C ILE A 603 -26.64 1.50 -14.95
N ALA A 604 -27.44 0.80 -14.13
CA ALA A 604 -27.52 1.03 -12.69
C ALA A 604 -26.15 0.88 -12.01
N ARG A 605 -25.33 -0.09 -12.43
CA ARG A 605 -23.97 -0.27 -11.92
C ARG A 605 -23.06 0.91 -12.25
N ARG A 606 -23.10 1.42 -13.50
CA ARG A 606 -22.32 2.59 -13.92
C ARG A 606 -22.75 3.84 -13.16
N GLU A 607 -24.05 4.03 -12.94
CA GLU A 607 -24.56 5.17 -12.17
C GLU A 607 -24.11 5.11 -10.71
N LEU A 608 -24.28 3.96 -10.05
CA LEU A 608 -23.85 3.77 -8.66
C LEU A 608 -22.34 4.01 -8.52
N PHE A 609 -21.54 3.48 -9.45
CA PHE A 609 -20.10 3.71 -9.48
C PHE A 609 -19.73 5.19 -9.70
N SER A 610 -20.44 5.89 -10.59
CA SER A 610 -20.23 7.33 -10.81
C SER A 610 -20.58 8.17 -9.59
N ARG A 611 -21.65 7.81 -8.86
CA ARG A 611 -22.02 8.45 -7.59
C ARG A 611 -20.97 8.18 -6.51
N GLU A 612 -20.52 6.92 -6.37
CA GLU A 612 -19.43 6.53 -5.46
C GLU A 612 -18.19 7.41 -5.69
N GLN A 613 -17.70 7.47 -6.93
CA GLN A 613 -16.53 8.29 -7.27
C GLN A 613 -16.73 9.78 -6.98
N THR A 614 -17.93 10.31 -7.23
CA THR A 614 -18.24 11.72 -6.99
C THR A 614 -18.18 12.07 -5.50
N ILE A 615 -18.79 11.22 -4.65
CA ILE A 615 -18.77 11.44 -3.20
C ILE A 615 -17.38 11.20 -2.63
N GLU A 616 -16.65 10.21 -3.14
CA GLU A 616 -15.27 9.95 -2.74
C GLU A 616 -14.35 11.15 -3.03
N LEU A 617 -14.45 11.74 -4.22
CA LEU A 617 -13.68 12.95 -4.57
C LEU A 617 -14.03 14.13 -3.66
N LYS A 618 -15.32 14.39 -3.41
CA LYS A 618 -15.76 15.45 -2.48
C LYS A 618 -15.26 15.22 -1.06
N LEU A 619 -15.31 13.97 -0.59
CA LEU A 619 -14.82 13.60 0.73
C LEU A 619 -13.30 13.78 0.82
N GLN A 620 -12.54 13.42 -0.22
CA GLN A 620 -11.10 13.67 -0.29
C GLN A 620 -10.77 15.18 -0.26
N GLU A 621 -11.52 16.01 -0.99
CA GLU A 621 -11.37 17.47 -0.95
C GLU A 621 -11.64 18.03 0.46
N GLU A 622 -12.73 17.62 1.11
CA GLU A 622 -13.05 18.05 2.46
C GLU A 622 -12.03 17.53 3.49
N LEU A 623 -11.52 16.31 3.34
CA LEU A 623 -10.45 15.77 4.20
C LEU A 623 -9.12 16.53 4.02
N SER A 624 -8.80 16.93 2.79
CA SER A 624 -7.61 17.77 2.53
C SER A 624 -7.76 19.15 3.19
N THR A 625 -8.97 19.73 3.12
CA THR A 625 -9.32 20.99 3.77
C THR A 625 -9.26 20.86 5.29
N ALA A 626 -9.75 19.73 5.82
CA ALA A 626 -9.74 19.40 7.23
C ALA A 626 -8.32 19.34 7.79
N LEU A 627 -7.38 18.72 7.09
CA LEU A 627 -5.98 18.66 7.52
C LEU A 627 -5.30 20.02 7.56
N TYR A 628 -5.67 20.93 6.64
CA TYR A 628 -5.09 22.27 6.56
C TYR A 628 -5.69 23.23 7.61
N ASN A 629 -7.01 23.19 7.79
CA ASN A 629 -7.76 24.10 8.66
C ASN A 629 -8.02 23.56 10.08
N ALA A 630 -7.65 22.31 10.37
CA ALA A 630 -7.81 21.75 11.71
C ALA A 630 -6.99 22.53 12.74
N THR A 631 -7.56 22.67 13.92
CA THR A 631 -6.82 23.09 15.11
C THR A 631 -6.21 21.86 15.74
N TRP A 632 -4.88 21.87 15.87
CA TRP A 632 -4.11 20.76 16.42
C TRP A 632 -3.80 21.02 17.90
N CYS A 633 -4.11 20.04 18.76
CA CYS A 633 -3.81 20.07 20.18
C CYS A 633 -2.52 19.28 20.44
N ILE A 634 -1.47 19.97 20.88
CA ILE A 634 -0.14 19.39 21.12
C ILE A 634 0.29 19.76 22.54
N SER A 635 0.48 18.75 23.40
CA SER A 635 0.99 18.93 24.77
C SER A 635 0.24 19.98 25.61
N GLY A 636 -1.07 20.14 25.39
CA GLY A 636 -1.92 21.08 26.11
C GLY A 636 -2.04 22.48 25.49
N GLU A 637 -1.47 22.71 24.31
CA GLU A 637 -1.58 23.96 23.55
C GLU A 637 -2.27 23.75 22.19
N GLU A 638 -2.91 24.80 21.69
CA GLU A 638 -3.61 24.80 20.39
C GLU A 638 -2.79 25.48 19.30
N TYR A 639 -2.75 24.85 18.13
CA TYR A 639 -2.06 25.36 16.95
C TYR A 639 -3.01 25.34 15.76
N SER A 640 -3.38 26.53 15.26
CA SER A 640 -4.13 26.70 14.02
C SER A 640 -3.17 26.87 12.83
N ASN A 641 -3.59 26.43 11.64
CA ASN A 641 -2.82 26.52 10.38
C ASN A 641 -1.42 25.90 10.46
N LEU A 642 -1.27 24.82 11.25
CA LEU A 642 0.01 24.14 11.43
C LEU A 642 0.43 23.44 10.12
N ASN A 643 1.62 23.76 9.61
CA ASN A 643 2.18 23.00 8.48
C ASN A 643 2.60 21.60 8.94
N LEU A 644 1.72 20.61 8.73
CA LEU A 644 1.91 19.23 9.16
C LEU A 644 3.22 18.60 8.64
N ASN A 645 3.66 18.93 7.42
CA ASN A 645 4.91 18.40 6.87
C ASN A 645 6.14 18.92 7.62
N VAL A 646 6.13 20.21 8.01
CA VAL A 646 7.19 20.84 8.81
C VAL A 646 7.19 20.25 10.22
N PHE A 647 6.01 20.12 10.83
CA PHE A 647 5.87 19.54 12.15
C PHE A 647 6.33 18.07 12.19
N ALA A 648 5.88 17.24 11.25
CA ALA A 648 6.35 15.86 11.10
C ALA A 648 7.87 15.78 10.87
N SER A 649 8.46 16.75 10.15
CA SER A 649 9.91 16.83 9.99
C SER A 649 10.63 17.16 11.30
N ASN A 650 10.11 18.09 12.09
CA ASN A 650 10.69 18.45 13.39
C ASN A 650 10.59 17.28 14.39
N LEU A 651 9.48 16.54 14.39
CA LEU A 651 9.34 15.31 15.18
C LEU A 651 10.31 14.22 14.72
N ALA A 652 10.45 14.02 13.41
CA ALA A 652 11.41 13.07 12.86
C ALA A 652 12.86 13.45 13.21
N ASP A 653 13.22 14.74 13.14
CA ASP A 653 14.54 15.26 13.55
C ASP A 653 14.78 15.04 15.06
N LYS A 654 13.74 15.15 15.90
CA LYS A 654 13.82 14.93 17.36
C LYS A 654 14.00 13.45 17.69
N PHE A 655 13.14 12.58 17.15
CA PHE A 655 13.19 11.14 17.44
C PHE A 655 14.38 10.46 16.80
N PHE A 656 14.73 10.82 15.57
CA PHE A 656 15.74 10.14 14.77
C PHE A 656 16.97 11.02 14.50
N ASN A 657 17.43 11.73 15.53
CA ASN A 657 18.53 12.67 15.46
C ASN A 657 19.89 12.05 15.08
N LYS A 658 20.02 10.72 15.11
CA LYS A 658 21.25 9.98 14.74
C LYS A 658 21.08 9.14 13.48
N THR A 659 20.04 9.38 12.67
CA THR A 659 19.86 8.70 11.39
C THR A 659 21.07 8.90 10.49
N PRO A 660 21.68 7.83 9.95
CA PRO A 660 22.72 7.96 8.93
C PRO A 660 22.24 8.74 7.70
N ILE A 661 23.13 9.56 7.14
CA ILE A 661 22.81 10.39 5.98
C ILE A 661 23.17 9.62 4.71
N ILE A 662 22.18 8.97 4.11
CA ILE A 662 22.34 8.21 2.87
C ILE A 662 21.22 8.62 1.91
N ARG A 663 21.53 9.46 0.93
CA ARG A 663 20.53 10.09 0.06
C ARG A 663 20.15 9.18 -1.12
N SER A 664 19.50 8.07 -0.82
CA SER A 664 18.95 7.14 -1.82
C SER A 664 17.52 6.75 -1.50
N GLU A 665 16.58 7.27 -2.30
CA GLU A 665 15.17 6.89 -2.23
C GLU A 665 14.93 5.43 -2.60
N LEU A 666 15.80 4.88 -3.46
CA LEU A 666 15.66 3.53 -4.01
C LEU A 666 15.89 2.48 -2.93
N ILE A 667 16.88 2.68 -2.06
CA ILE A 667 17.31 1.70 -1.05
C ILE A 667 16.76 1.98 0.36
N ASN A 668 16.47 3.24 0.71
CA ASN A 668 15.90 3.60 2.01
C ASN A 668 14.38 3.39 2.04
N ARG A 669 13.95 2.16 1.80
CA ARG A 669 12.54 1.73 1.86
C ARG A 669 12.43 0.40 2.59
N ASN A 670 11.32 0.18 3.29
CA ASN A 670 11.04 -1.11 3.91
C ASN A 670 10.74 -2.19 2.85
N LYS A 671 10.05 -1.80 1.76
CA LYS A 671 9.77 -2.64 0.61
C LYS A 671 10.49 -2.11 -0.64
N LEU A 672 11.43 -2.90 -1.15
CA LEU A 672 12.22 -2.57 -2.35
C LEU A 672 11.50 -3.01 -3.63
N SER A 673 11.78 -2.34 -4.75
CA SER A 673 11.36 -2.85 -6.07
C SER A 673 12.16 -4.10 -6.45
N PRO A 674 11.66 -4.97 -7.35
CA PRO A 674 12.41 -6.14 -7.81
C PRO A 674 13.77 -5.79 -8.42
N SER A 675 13.84 -4.69 -9.19
CA SER A 675 15.08 -4.21 -9.81
C SER A 675 16.14 -3.79 -8.79
N ILE A 676 15.73 -3.04 -7.75
CA ILE A 676 16.65 -2.58 -6.69
C ILE A 676 17.03 -3.73 -5.75
N SER A 677 16.12 -4.68 -5.51
CA SER A 677 16.43 -5.90 -4.75
C SER A 677 17.53 -6.71 -5.43
N LYS A 678 17.46 -6.86 -6.76
CA LYS A 678 18.53 -7.50 -7.56
C LYS A 678 19.84 -6.70 -7.51
N ALA A 679 19.78 -5.37 -7.67
CA ALA A 679 20.96 -4.51 -7.62
C ALA A 679 21.65 -4.53 -6.23
N ARG A 680 20.88 -4.56 -5.14
CA ARG A 680 21.41 -4.73 -3.77
C ARG A 680 22.17 -6.03 -3.62
N LYS A 681 21.59 -7.13 -4.14
CA LYS A 681 22.20 -8.47 -4.10
C LYS A 681 23.52 -8.50 -4.88
N GLU A 682 23.53 -7.98 -6.10
CA GLU A 682 24.75 -7.91 -6.94
C GLU A 682 25.85 -7.05 -6.30
N LEU A 683 25.47 -5.92 -5.68
CA LEU A 683 26.41 -5.10 -4.92
C LEU A 683 27.05 -5.88 -3.77
N LEU A 684 26.28 -6.67 -3.02
CA LEU A 684 26.81 -7.46 -1.92
C LEU A 684 27.80 -8.53 -2.41
N TYR A 685 27.50 -9.24 -3.50
CA TYR A 685 28.45 -10.17 -4.13
C TYR A 685 29.77 -9.49 -4.51
N ARG A 686 29.68 -8.30 -5.11
CA ARG A 686 30.87 -7.51 -5.48
C ARG A 686 31.68 -7.04 -4.28
N ILE A 687 31.03 -6.72 -3.15
CA ILE A 687 31.72 -6.37 -1.91
C ILE A 687 32.61 -7.53 -1.43
N PHE A 688 32.16 -8.79 -1.57
CA PHE A 688 32.97 -9.94 -1.14
C PHE A 688 34.02 -10.37 -2.17
N ASN A 689 33.69 -10.33 -3.46
CA ASN A 689 34.55 -10.85 -4.53
C ASN A 689 35.62 -9.84 -5.00
N ASN A 690 35.36 -8.53 -4.91
CA ASN A 690 36.22 -7.48 -5.48
C ASN A 690 36.59 -6.39 -4.44
N LEU A 691 36.61 -6.72 -3.14
CA LEU A 691 36.86 -5.77 -2.05
C LEU A 691 38.15 -4.95 -2.20
N ASN A 692 39.20 -5.57 -2.75
CA ASN A 692 40.54 -4.97 -2.85
C ASN A 692 40.72 -4.07 -4.08
N GLU A 693 39.71 -3.97 -4.94
CA GLU A 693 39.77 -3.20 -6.17
C GLU A 693 39.13 -1.83 -5.99
N GLU A 694 39.67 -0.81 -6.66
CA GLU A 694 39.00 0.47 -6.72
C GLU A 694 37.59 0.26 -7.27
N ASN A 695 36.59 0.93 -6.68
CA ASN A 695 35.24 0.89 -7.19
C ASN A 695 34.61 -0.52 -7.23
N LEU A 696 35.15 -1.50 -6.48
CA LEU A 696 34.73 -2.92 -6.53
C LEU A 696 34.81 -3.56 -7.94
N GLY A 697 35.71 -3.06 -8.78
CA GLY A 697 35.90 -3.57 -10.15
C GLY A 697 34.80 -3.16 -11.13
N PHE A 698 34.00 -2.14 -10.83
CA PHE A 698 33.01 -1.62 -11.77
C PHE A 698 33.64 -0.70 -12.83
N GLU A 699 33.57 -1.10 -14.10
CA GLU A 699 33.94 -0.25 -15.25
C GLU A 699 32.77 0.57 -15.82
N LYS A 700 31.57 -0.03 -15.82
CA LYS A 700 30.32 0.60 -16.30
C LYS A 700 29.49 1.13 -15.13
N TYR A 701 28.34 1.75 -15.45
CA TYR A 701 27.38 2.28 -14.47
C TYR A 701 26.05 1.50 -14.42
N PRO A 702 26.05 0.21 -14.03
CA PRO A 702 24.81 -0.51 -13.77
C PRO A 702 24.13 -0.05 -12.45
N PRO A 703 22.88 -0.46 -12.16
CA PRO A 703 22.15 -0.04 -10.96
C PRO A 703 22.89 -0.28 -9.62
N GLU A 704 23.59 -1.42 -9.50
CA GLU A 704 24.42 -1.78 -8.34
C GLU A 704 25.62 -0.85 -8.15
N ARG A 705 26.18 -0.32 -9.25
CA ARG A 705 27.22 0.72 -9.19
C ARG A 705 26.67 2.04 -8.63
N GLY A 706 25.45 2.41 -9.03
CA GLY A 706 24.77 3.57 -8.45
C GLY A 706 24.56 3.42 -6.94
N LEU A 707 24.15 2.23 -6.48
CA LEU A 707 24.04 1.93 -5.04
C LEU A 707 25.40 1.99 -4.33
N TYR A 708 26.46 1.46 -4.94
CA TYR A 708 27.83 1.59 -4.41
C TYR A 708 28.24 3.04 -4.21
N ASP A 709 28.05 3.88 -5.23
CA ASP A 709 28.49 5.29 -5.19
C ASP A 709 27.76 6.05 -4.09
N ILE A 710 26.47 5.78 -3.88
CA ILE A 710 25.66 6.43 -2.85
C ILE A 710 25.96 5.88 -1.46
N VAL A 711 26.05 4.56 -1.26
CA VAL A 711 26.11 3.97 0.08
C VAL A 711 27.53 3.82 0.60
N LEU A 712 28.49 3.41 -0.23
CA LEU A 712 29.86 3.08 0.18
C LEU A 712 30.86 4.20 -0.13
N LYS A 713 30.82 4.74 -1.36
CA LYS A 713 31.78 5.76 -1.78
C LYS A 713 31.50 7.11 -1.14
N SER A 714 30.25 7.58 -1.14
CA SER A 714 29.88 8.88 -0.56
C SER A 714 30.11 8.93 0.96
N THR A 715 29.93 7.81 1.64
CA THR A 715 30.16 7.66 3.08
C THR A 715 31.61 7.28 3.40
N LYS A 716 32.48 7.10 2.39
CA LYS A 716 33.88 6.69 2.56
C LYS A 716 34.08 5.38 3.32
N LEU A 717 33.06 4.51 3.39
CA LEU A 717 33.19 3.18 3.99
C LEU A 717 34.17 2.32 3.19
N HIS A 718 34.18 2.45 1.87
CA HIS A 718 35.16 1.81 1.01
C HIS A 718 36.26 2.82 0.65
N SER A 719 37.44 2.66 1.25
CA SER A 719 38.57 3.59 1.12
C SER A 719 39.90 2.85 1.16
N LYS A 720 40.99 3.54 0.79
CA LYS A 720 42.34 2.99 0.94
C LYS A 720 42.76 3.00 2.42
N ASP A 721 43.25 1.88 2.91
CA ASP A 721 43.91 1.78 4.22
C ASP A 721 45.30 2.46 4.22
N LYS A 722 45.94 2.57 5.39
CA LYS A 722 47.32 3.01 5.60
C LYS A 722 48.33 2.27 4.71
N THR A 723 48.00 1.05 4.29
CA THR A 723 48.82 0.21 3.38
C THR A 723 48.51 0.42 1.89
N HIS A 724 47.68 1.42 1.54
CA HIS A 724 47.21 1.74 0.18
C HIS A 724 46.33 0.69 -0.52
N ASN A 725 45.93 -0.38 0.17
CA ASN A 725 44.95 -1.34 -0.33
C ASN A 725 43.52 -0.86 -0.07
N TRP A 726 42.60 -1.18 -0.98
CA TRP A 726 41.18 -0.90 -0.78
C TRP A 726 40.57 -1.88 0.22
N GLU A 727 39.85 -1.35 1.20
CA GLU A 727 39.10 -2.15 2.16
C GLU A 727 37.88 -1.40 2.70
N ILE A 728 37.03 -2.12 3.44
CA ILE A 728 35.94 -1.51 4.20
C ILE A 728 36.48 -1.05 5.56
N ILE A 729 36.55 0.26 5.76
CA ILE A 729 37.04 0.88 6.98
C ILE A 729 35.90 1.32 7.91
N SER A 730 36.18 1.36 9.21
CA SER A 730 35.25 1.92 10.19
C SER A 730 35.06 3.43 9.96
N PRO A 731 33.82 3.96 10.06
CA PRO A 731 33.54 5.37 9.83
C PRO A 731 34.25 6.28 10.85
N SER A 732 34.79 7.42 10.38
CA SER A 732 35.40 8.45 11.24
C SER A 732 34.36 9.23 12.05
N LYS A 733 34.78 9.97 13.10
CA LYS A 733 33.88 10.76 13.96
C LYS A 733 32.99 11.75 13.21
N ASP A 734 33.47 12.30 12.11
CA ASP A 734 32.76 13.27 11.28
C ASP A 734 31.74 12.63 10.31
N ASN A 735 31.70 11.29 10.25
CA ASN A 735 30.80 10.54 9.40
C ASN A 735 29.46 10.29 10.10
N SER A 736 28.35 10.49 9.38
CA SER A 736 27.00 10.22 9.89
C SER A 736 26.79 8.78 10.39
N LEU A 737 27.54 7.80 9.89
CA LEU A 737 27.47 6.40 10.31
C LEU A 737 28.17 6.10 11.63
N TYR A 738 29.04 6.99 12.12
CA TYR A 738 29.82 6.79 13.34
C TYR A 738 28.93 6.55 14.57
N ALA A 739 27.83 7.29 14.68
CA ALA A 739 26.87 7.12 15.78
C ALA A 739 26.24 5.71 15.79
N LEU A 740 25.94 5.16 14.61
CA LEU A 740 25.38 3.82 14.44
C LEU A 740 26.40 2.74 14.80
N TRP A 741 27.64 2.85 14.30
CA TRP A 741 28.73 1.91 14.58
C TRP A 741 29.00 1.83 16.09
N ASN A 742 29.19 2.97 16.76
CA ASN A 742 29.44 2.98 18.20
C ASN A 742 28.27 2.45 19.03
N ALA A 743 27.03 2.72 18.62
CA ALA A 743 25.87 2.20 19.32
C ALA A 743 25.76 0.68 19.15
N THR A 744 26.08 0.18 17.96
CA THR A 744 26.14 -1.27 17.67
C THR A 744 27.27 -1.93 18.48
N ASP A 745 28.44 -1.30 18.60
CA ASP A 745 29.54 -1.79 19.43
C ASP A 745 29.16 -1.92 20.91
N LYS A 746 28.34 -0.99 21.43
CA LYS A 746 27.86 -1.02 22.81
C LYS A 746 26.88 -2.16 23.09
N LEU A 747 26.22 -2.72 22.07
CA LEU A 747 25.36 -3.90 22.25
C LEU A 747 26.16 -5.10 22.76
N PHE A 748 27.45 -5.19 22.41
CA PHE A 748 28.33 -6.28 22.83
C PHE A 748 28.94 -6.09 24.23
N SER A 749 28.67 -4.97 24.91
CA SER A 749 29.24 -4.67 26.24
C SER A 749 28.57 -5.45 27.37
N SER A 750 27.37 -6.02 27.16
CA SER A 750 26.74 -6.97 28.09
C SER A 750 27.39 -8.35 27.92
N GLN A 751 28.16 -8.76 28.92
CA GLN A 751 29.33 -9.62 28.82
C GLN A 751 29.19 -11.09 28.35
N LYS A 752 28.07 -11.60 27.78
CA LYS A 752 28.01 -13.05 27.45
C LYS A 752 27.31 -13.55 26.17
N ASP A 753 26.50 -12.79 25.45
CA ASP A 753 25.65 -13.45 24.43
C ASP A 753 25.98 -13.15 22.97
N LYS A 754 25.79 -14.18 22.14
CA LYS A 754 25.67 -14.07 20.69
C LYS A 754 24.44 -13.21 20.40
N ILE A 755 24.57 -12.19 19.55
CA ILE A 755 23.46 -11.30 19.18
C ILE A 755 22.98 -11.71 17.79
N SER A 756 21.68 -11.93 17.62
CA SER A 756 21.12 -12.27 16.30
C SER A 756 21.16 -11.06 15.36
N VAL A 757 21.28 -11.30 14.05
CA VAL A 757 21.23 -10.21 13.06
C VAL A 757 19.84 -9.56 13.07
N LYS A 758 18.79 -10.33 13.36
CA LYS A 758 17.43 -9.82 13.59
C LYS A 758 17.37 -8.78 14.71
N ASP A 759 18.02 -9.03 15.85
CA ASP A 759 18.03 -8.09 16.97
C ASP A 759 18.79 -6.80 16.62
N ILE A 760 19.87 -6.92 15.84
CA ILE A 760 20.60 -5.75 15.32
C ILE A 760 19.72 -4.95 14.36
N TYR A 761 19.01 -5.63 13.45
CA TYR A 761 18.09 -4.97 12.51
C TYR A 761 16.95 -4.28 13.24
N HIS A 762 16.41 -4.92 14.28
CA HIS A 762 15.39 -4.32 15.13
C HIS A 762 15.95 -3.09 15.87
N PHE A 763 17.12 -3.19 16.51
CA PHE A 763 17.79 -2.07 17.16
C PHE A 763 18.04 -0.89 16.21
N TRP A 764 18.47 -1.16 14.97
CA TRP A 764 18.67 -0.14 13.93
C TRP A 764 17.37 0.49 13.45
N SER A 765 16.24 -0.18 13.60
CA SER A 765 14.90 0.35 13.25
C SER A 765 14.34 1.29 14.30
N LEU A 766 14.82 1.20 15.54
CA LEU A 766 14.32 2.01 16.64
C LEU A 766 14.97 3.41 16.65
N PRO A 767 14.30 4.42 17.25
CA PRO A 767 14.95 5.68 17.60
C PRO A 767 16.22 5.42 18.43
N PRO A 768 17.34 6.12 18.17
CA PRO A 768 17.46 7.34 17.37
C PRO A 768 17.86 7.16 15.89
N PHE A 769 17.87 5.92 15.37
CA PHE A 769 18.39 5.61 14.02
C PHE A 769 17.27 5.47 12.99
N GLY A 770 16.30 4.60 13.22
CA GLY A 770 15.14 4.42 12.34
C GLY A 770 15.47 4.01 10.90
N LEU A 771 16.39 3.05 10.72
CA LEU A 771 16.82 2.56 9.40
C LEU A 771 15.76 1.67 8.74
N ALA A 772 15.57 1.85 7.44
CA ALA A 772 14.65 1.06 6.62
C ALA A 772 15.23 -0.33 6.26
N ASN A 773 14.38 -1.33 6.05
CA ASN A 773 14.81 -2.71 5.78
C ASN A 773 15.72 -2.85 4.55
N GLY A 774 15.54 -2.01 3.53
CA GLY A 774 16.30 -2.07 2.30
C GLY A 774 17.82 -1.90 2.48
N ILE A 775 18.24 -1.02 3.40
CA ILE A 775 19.65 -0.64 3.57
C ILE A 775 20.41 -1.45 4.63
N LYS A 776 19.69 -2.05 5.59
CA LYS A 776 20.30 -2.79 6.71
C LYS A 776 21.27 -3.88 6.26
N PRO A 777 20.99 -4.70 5.21
CA PRO A 777 21.93 -5.74 4.79
C PRO A 777 23.28 -5.19 4.33
N ILE A 778 23.29 -4.08 3.58
CA ILE A 778 24.54 -3.45 3.13
C ILE A 778 25.33 -2.93 4.33
N LEU A 779 24.68 -2.19 5.23
CA LEU A 779 25.36 -1.63 6.40
C LEU A 779 25.83 -2.70 7.38
N PHE A 780 25.09 -3.80 7.54
CA PHE A 780 25.49 -4.94 8.36
C PHE A 780 26.77 -5.58 7.83
N TRP A 781 26.81 -5.89 6.54
CA TRP A 781 28.01 -6.46 5.95
C TRP A 781 29.20 -5.51 6.01
N CYS A 782 28.98 -4.20 5.80
CA CYS A 782 30.02 -3.20 6.01
C CYS A 782 30.51 -3.15 7.46
N TYR A 783 29.61 -3.20 8.45
CA TYR A 783 29.95 -3.20 9.88
C TYR A 783 30.74 -4.44 10.27
N TYR A 784 30.32 -5.61 9.76
CA TYR A 784 31.02 -6.87 9.97
C TYR A 784 32.43 -6.82 9.35
N LEU A 785 32.55 -6.42 8.09
CA LEU A 785 33.84 -6.36 7.38
C LEU A 785 34.81 -5.35 8.00
N SER A 786 34.32 -4.18 8.46
CA SER A 786 35.15 -3.18 9.15
C SER A 786 35.67 -3.64 10.51
N ASN A 787 35.10 -4.72 11.07
CA ASN A 787 35.44 -5.27 12.38
C ASN A 787 35.74 -6.78 12.31
N LYS A 788 36.10 -7.30 11.13
CA LYS A 788 36.26 -8.74 10.88
C LYS A 788 37.27 -9.42 11.82
N ASP A 789 38.27 -8.69 12.29
CA ASP A 789 39.30 -9.20 13.21
C ASP A 789 38.79 -9.35 14.66
N HIS A 790 37.63 -8.77 14.96
CA HIS A 790 37.03 -8.74 16.30
C HIS A 790 35.62 -9.34 16.36
N LEU A 791 35.04 -9.71 15.21
CA LEU A 791 33.70 -10.28 15.13
C LEU A 791 33.73 -11.67 14.50
N SER A 792 33.00 -12.60 15.12
CA SER A 792 32.77 -13.95 14.63
C SER A 792 31.31 -14.10 14.20
N LEU A 793 31.08 -14.66 13.00
CA LEU A 793 29.74 -14.91 12.44
C LEU A 793 29.34 -16.37 12.68
N TYR A 794 28.08 -16.59 13.03
CA TYR A 794 27.49 -17.90 13.26
C TYR A 794 26.20 -18.05 12.45
N LYS A 795 25.97 -19.24 11.89
CA LYS A 795 24.75 -19.67 11.20
C LYS A 795 24.17 -20.88 11.92
N ASN A 796 22.90 -20.84 12.33
CA ASN A 796 22.29 -21.92 13.14
C ASN A 796 23.16 -22.31 14.36
N ASN A 797 23.71 -21.31 15.05
CA ASN A 797 24.67 -21.46 16.15
C ASN A 797 26.03 -22.11 15.81
N MET A 798 26.30 -22.46 14.54
CA MET A 798 27.59 -22.97 14.07
C MET A 798 28.47 -21.84 13.54
N PHE A 799 29.76 -21.85 13.85
CA PHE A 799 30.70 -20.82 13.40
C PHE A 799 30.92 -20.89 11.88
N LEU A 800 30.83 -19.74 11.20
CA LEU A 800 31.08 -19.60 9.76
C LEU A 800 32.52 -19.10 9.54
N PRO A 801 33.43 -19.94 8.98
CA PRO A 801 34.82 -19.59 8.80
C PRO A 801 35.08 -18.69 7.59
N ASN A 802 34.32 -18.91 6.52
CA ASN A 802 34.37 -18.14 5.28
C ASN A 802 32.94 -17.77 4.91
N ILE A 803 32.79 -16.61 4.28
CA ILE A 803 31.51 -16.13 3.77
C ILE A 803 31.56 -16.28 2.26
N THR A 804 30.54 -16.92 1.70
CA THR A 804 30.33 -17.06 0.27
C THR A 804 29.03 -16.33 -0.14
N ASP A 805 28.77 -16.27 -1.44
CA ASP A 805 27.54 -15.70 -1.99
C ASP A 805 26.27 -16.38 -1.43
N LEU A 806 26.37 -17.65 -0.98
CA LEU A 806 25.27 -18.39 -0.37
C LEU A 806 24.85 -17.78 0.97
N GLU A 807 25.80 -17.45 1.86
CA GLU A 807 25.48 -16.84 3.15
C GLU A 807 24.89 -15.43 2.98
N VAL A 808 25.29 -14.71 1.93
CA VAL A 808 24.69 -13.41 1.58
C VAL A 808 23.22 -13.59 1.20
N ASP A 809 22.90 -14.59 0.38
CA ASP A 809 21.53 -14.86 -0.05
C ASP A 809 20.63 -15.30 1.08
N GLU A 810 21.10 -16.20 1.94
CA GLU A 810 20.33 -16.67 3.09
C GLU A 810 20.06 -15.55 4.10
N LEU A 811 21.03 -14.65 4.35
CA LEU A 811 20.82 -13.51 5.24
C LEU A 811 19.81 -12.50 4.68
N LEU A 812 19.73 -12.37 3.34
CA LEU A 812 18.70 -11.56 2.69
C LEU A 812 17.30 -12.19 2.76
N GLN A 813 17.21 -13.50 2.98
CA GLN A 813 15.94 -14.24 3.12
C GLN A 813 15.47 -14.33 4.57
N ASP A 814 16.37 -14.66 5.50
CA ASP A 814 16.07 -14.81 6.92
C ASP A 814 17.26 -14.42 7.80
N GLU A 815 17.18 -13.22 8.38
CA GLU A 815 18.18 -12.68 9.30
C GLU A 815 18.23 -13.38 10.67
N SER A 816 17.22 -14.18 11.03
CA SER A 816 17.18 -14.85 12.34
C SER A 816 18.15 -16.03 12.46
N ILE A 817 18.57 -16.58 11.32
CA ILE A 817 19.50 -17.71 11.21
C ILE A 817 20.94 -17.30 11.60
N PHE A 818 21.27 -16.01 11.44
CA PHE A 818 22.61 -15.48 11.65
C PHE A 818 22.76 -14.80 13.01
N SER A 819 23.91 -14.99 13.64
CA SER A 819 24.29 -14.26 14.86
C SER A 819 25.77 -13.88 14.85
N ILE A 820 26.12 -12.78 15.52
CA ILE A 820 27.49 -12.33 15.66
C ILE A 820 27.91 -12.27 17.13
N ARG A 821 29.20 -12.55 17.35
CA ARG A 821 29.84 -12.46 18.66
C ARG A 821 31.12 -11.66 18.56
N LYS A 822 31.26 -10.66 19.43
CA LYS A 822 32.50 -9.91 19.58
C LYS A 822 33.52 -10.71 20.37
N VAL A 823 34.66 -10.95 19.75
CA VAL A 823 35.77 -11.72 20.30
C VAL A 823 36.93 -10.76 20.55
N ILE A 824 37.14 -10.43 21.82
CA ILE A 824 38.33 -9.68 22.25
C ILE A 824 39.40 -10.74 22.59
N LEU A 825 40.44 -10.78 21.76
CA LEU A 825 41.63 -11.60 22.01
C LEU A 825 42.61 -10.83 22.90
N ASP A 826 42.46 -11.01 24.20
CA ASP A 826 43.41 -10.54 25.23
C ASP A 826 44.78 -11.22 25.05
N LYS A 827 45.85 -10.65 25.62
CA LYS A 827 47.23 -11.17 25.47
C LYS A 827 47.33 -12.66 25.82
N ASP A 828 46.75 -13.09 26.95
CA ASP A 828 46.72 -14.49 27.40
C ASP A 828 46.11 -15.46 26.38
N LYS A 829 45.10 -15.01 25.63
CA LYS A 829 44.44 -15.83 24.60
C LYS A 829 45.32 -15.95 23.35
N ARG A 830 46.10 -14.92 23.02
CA ARG A 830 47.06 -14.97 21.90
C ARG A 830 48.24 -15.87 22.21
N ASP A 831 48.74 -15.84 23.44
CA ASP A 831 49.84 -16.70 23.87
C ASP A 831 49.39 -18.17 23.93
N LEU A 832 48.17 -18.44 24.38
CA LEU A 832 47.57 -19.76 24.30
C LEU A 832 47.38 -20.26 22.86
N LEU A 833 46.96 -19.40 21.93
CA LEU A 833 46.84 -19.76 20.50
C LEU A 833 48.19 -20.11 19.87
N LYS A 834 49.25 -19.37 20.22
CA LYS A 834 50.61 -19.72 19.80
C LYS A 834 51.02 -21.08 20.37
N GLY A 835 50.82 -21.29 21.67
CA GLY A 835 51.12 -22.58 22.31
C GLY A 835 50.37 -23.77 21.70
N ILE A 836 49.09 -23.61 21.36
CA ILE A 836 48.33 -24.65 20.65
C ILE A 836 48.83 -24.84 19.21
N SER A 837 49.22 -23.77 18.53
CA SER A 837 49.79 -23.87 17.17
C SER A 837 51.14 -24.60 17.18
N ASP A 838 51.98 -24.34 18.17
CA ASP A 838 53.25 -25.03 18.38
C ASP A 838 53.03 -26.52 18.71
N LEU A 839 52.03 -26.83 19.54
CA LEU A 839 51.60 -28.21 19.83
C LEU A 839 51.17 -28.93 18.54
N LEU A 840 50.35 -28.29 17.71
CA LEU A 840 49.89 -28.87 16.45
C LEU A 840 51.03 -29.14 15.46
N GLN A 841 52.07 -28.30 15.46
CA GLN A 841 53.28 -28.55 14.67
C GLN A 841 54.03 -29.82 15.14
N LYS A 842 54.10 -30.08 16.45
CA LYS A 842 54.71 -31.32 16.98
C LYS A 842 54.04 -32.60 16.47
N PHE A 843 52.73 -32.54 16.17
CA PHE A 843 51.96 -33.66 15.60
C PHE A 843 51.83 -33.60 14.06
N ASN A 844 52.74 -32.89 13.37
CA ASN A 844 52.78 -32.75 11.89
C ASN A 844 51.49 -32.18 11.26
N VAL A 845 50.77 -31.30 11.97
CA VAL A 845 49.63 -30.56 11.41
C VAL A 845 50.10 -29.17 10.99
N LEU A 846 50.19 -28.94 9.68
CA LEU A 846 50.55 -27.63 9.11
C LEU A 846 49.42 -26.61 9.38
N ASN A 847 49.59 -25.77 10.41
CA ASN A 847 48.75 -24.60 10.64
C ASN A 847 49.35 -23.38 9.93
N THR A 848 48.68 -22.88 8.89
CA THR A 848 49.18 -21.76 8.08
C THR A 848 48.91 -20.39 8.69
N LYS A 849 48.01 -20.27 9.67
CA LYS A 849 47.66 -19.00 10.34
C LYS A 849 47.36 -19.24 11.82
N ASN A 850 47.88 -18.39 12.71
CA ASN A 850 47.67 -18.44 14.17
C ASN A 850 46.27 -17.94 14.57
N THR A 851 45.21 -18.49 13.97
CA THR A 851 43.82 -18.11 14.26
C THR A 851 43.16 -19.15 15.19
N PRO A 852 42.18 -18.74 16.02
CA PRO A 852 41.38 -19.68 16.81
C PRO A 852 40.71 -20.77 15.99
N LEU A 853 40.30 -20.43 14.77
CA LEU A 853 39.67 -21.40 13.89
C LEU A 853 40.66 -22.50 13.47
N ASP A 854 41.84 -22.11 12.99
CA ASP A 854 42.82 -23.06 12.48
C ASP A 854 43.38 -23.94 13.61
N ALA A 855 43.58 -23.36 14.80
CA ALA A 855 43.92 -24.11 16.01
C ALA A 855 42.84 -25.14 16.38
N ALA A 856 41.55 -24.75 16.38
CA ALA A 856 40.47 -25.68 16.67
C ALA A 856 40.32 -26.76 15.59
N ARG A 857 40.42 -26.40 14.29
CA ARG A 857 40.36 -27.34 13.18
C ARG A 857 41.53 -28.34 13.22
N GLY A 858 42.73 -27.88 13.59
CA GLY A 858 43.88 -28.74 13.78
C GLY A 858 43.64 -29.77 14.88
N LEU A 859 43.16 -29.34 16.05
CA LEU A 859 42.86 -30.24 17.17
C LEU A 859 41.73 -31.22 16.86
N VAL A 860 40.62 -30.75 16.30
CA VAL A 860 39.51 -31.60 15.86
C VAL A 860 39.98 -32.58 14.77
N GLY A 861 40.79 -32.10 13.82
CA GLY A 861 41.35 -32.91 12.76
C GLY A 861 42.24 -34.06 13.25
N LEU A 862 43.04 -33.85 14.31
CA LEU A 862 43.81 -34.91 14.95
C LEU A 862 42.90 -36.04 15.47
N ILE A 863 41.80 -35.68 16.14
CA ILE A 863 40.86 -36.66 16.71
C ILE A 863 40.04 -37.37 15.61
N TYR A 864 39.62 -36.65 14.57
CA TYR A 864 38.85 -37.25 13.46
C TYR A 864 39.68 -38.21 12.60
N LYS A 865 41.02 -38.04 12.54
CA LYS A 865 41.95 -38.95 11.86
C LYS A 865 42.20 -40.26 12.62
N LEU A 866 41.82 -40.35 13.89
CA LEU A 866 42.01 -41.58 14.67
C LEU A 866 41.16 -42.74 14.12
N PRO A 867 41.60 -43.99 14.31
CA PRO A 867 40.76 -45.17 14.06
C PRO A 867 39.46 -45.14 14.88
N GLU A 868 38.38 -45.74 14.37
CA GLU A 868 37.04 -45.67 14.99
C GLU A 868 37.01 -46.19 16.43
N TRP A 869 37.78 -47.24 16.74
CA TRP A 869 37.89 -47.74 18.11
C TRP A 869 38.52 -46.70 19.07
N ALA A 870 39.61 -46.02 18.66
CA ALA A 870 40.25 -44.99 19.49
C ALA A 870 39.33 -43.78 19.76
N LYS A 871 38.40 -43.48 18.83
CA LYS A 871 37.35 -42.46 19.03
C LYS A 871 36.32 -42.86 20.09
N ARG A 872 36.13 -44.16 20.36
CA ARG A 872 35.03 -44.69 21.19
C ARG A 872 35.51 -45.36 22.49
N THR A 873 36.77 -45.78 22.57
CA THR A 873 37.30 -46.56 23.68
C THR A 873 37.16 -45.87 25.04
N ASN A 874 36.94 -46.67 26.07
CA ASN A 874 36.93 -46.28 27.47
C ASN A 874 38.25 -46.59 28.18
N LYS A 875 39.29 -47.10 27.48
CA LYS A 875 40.59 -47.46 28.05
C LYS A 875 41.62 -46.31 28.17
N ILE A 876 41.15 -45.07 28.08
CA ILE A 876 41.93 -43.84 28.31
C ILE A 876 41.47 -43.14 29.60
N SER A 877 42.30 -42.22 30.12
CA SER A 877 42.01 -41.45 31.33
C SER A 877 40.68 -40.68 31.24
N LEU A 878 40.03 -40.42 32.38
CA LEU A 878 38.75 -39.69 32.42
C LEU A 878 38.87 -38.32 31.73
N ARG A 879 40.01 -37.66 31.92
CA ARG A 879 40.38 -36.40 31.28
C ARG A 879 40.49 -36.53 29.76
N ALA A 880 41.19 -37.56 29.27
CA ALA A 880 41.29 -37.85 27.84
C ALA A 880 39.92 -38.15 27.21
N LYS A 881 39.02 -38.87 27.91
CA LYS A 881 37.65 -39.11 27.44
C LYS A 881 36.88 -37.81 27.26
N ASN A 882 36.93 -36.92 28.25
CA ASN A 882 36.18 -35.68 28.22
C ASN A 882 36.71 -34.76 27.10
N ILE A 883 38.03 -34.60 26.99
CA ILE A 883 38.65 -33.80 25.92
C ILE A 883 38.32 -34.36 24.54
N ARG A 884 38.44 -35.68 24.33
CA ARG A 884 38.08 -36.34 23.07
C ARG A 884 36.61 -36.12 22.72
N ASN A 885 35.69 -36.31 23.68
CA ASN A 885 34.26 -36.15 23.46
C ASN A 885 33.88 -34.69 23.16
N SER A 886 34.51 -33.73 23.85
CA SER A 886 34.35 -32.30 23.58
C SER A 886 34.83 -31.94 22.18
N LEU A 887 36.00 -32.44 21.75
CA LEU A 887 36.55 -32.23 20.41
C LEU A 887 35.70 -32.88 19.30
N LEU A 888 35.10 -34.05 19.55
CA LEU A 888 34.21 -34.71 18.58
C LEU A 888 32.87 -33.98 18.41
N LYS A 889 32.33 -33.39 19.49
CA LYS A 889 31.04 -32.66 19.51
C LYS A 889 31.17 -31.16 19.25
N ALA A 890 32.36 -30.69 18.88
CA ALA A 890 32.69 -29.29 18.76
C ALA A 890 31.92 -28.58 17.62
N CYS A 891 31.04 -27.63 17.96
CA CYS A 891 30.37 -26.77 16.98
C CYS A 891 30.86 -25.30 17.00
N ASP A 892 31.63 -24.91 18.03
CA ASP A 892 32.12 -23.54 18.24
C ASP A 892 33.63 -23.54 18.56
N PRO A 893 34.50 -23.21 17.59
CA PRO A 893 35.95 -23.16 17.73
C PRO A 893 36.44 -22.29 18.89
N TYR A 894 35.72 -21.21 19.18
CA TYR A 894 36.12 -20.30 20.25
C TYR A 894 35.77 -20.88 21.61
N LYS A 895 34.55 -21.41 21.74
CA LYS A 895 34.10 -22.07 22.97
C LYS A 895 35.00 -23.25 23.31
N ILE A 896 35.38 -24.04 22.31
CA ILE A 896 36.19 -25.23 22.59
C ILE A 896 37.60 -24.89 23.08
N LEU A 897 38.27 -23.94 22.43
CA LEU A 897 39.66 -23.59 22.77
C LEU A 897 39.79 -22.86 24.09
N PHE A 898 38.86 -21.95 24.39
CA PHE A 898 39.02 -21.02 25.52
C PHE A 898 38.14 -21.35 26.71
N ASN A 899 37.08 -22.15 26.54
CA ASN A 899 36.20 -22.56 27.64
C ASN A 899 36.25 -24.07 27.83
N ASP A 900 35.80 -24.87 26.86
CA ASP A 900 35.53 -26.30 27.09
C ASP A 900 36.81 -27.08 27.41
N LEU A 901 37.90 -26.86 26.66
CA LEU A 901 39.20 -27.49 26.97
C LEU A 901 39.81 -26.98 28.29
N ARG A 902 39.55 -25.73 28.66
CA ARG A 902 40.01 -25.15 29.95
C ARG A 902 39.22 -25.64 31.16
N VAL A 903 37.98 -26.08 30.99
CA VAL A 903 37.19 -26.67 32.08
C VAL A 903 37.66 -28.09 32.38
N GLU A 904 38.02 -28.83 31.34
CA GLU A 904 38.48 -30.23 31.47
C GLU A 904 39.94 -30.36 31.94
N ILE A 905 40.71 -29.28 31.81
CA ILE A 905 42.10 -29.17 32.27
C ILE A 905 42.13 -28.23 33.47
N SER A 906 42.42 -28.75 34.66
CA SER A 906 42.51 -27.96 35.89
C SER A 906 43.41 -26.74 35.73
N SER A 907 43.03 -25.63 36.39
CA SER A 907 43.68 -24.31 36.32
C SER A 907 45.09 -24.30 36.90
N SER A 908 46.07 -24.80 36.15
CA SER A 908 47.49 -24.78 36.48
C SER A 908 48.30 -24.01 35.42
N GLU A 909 49.46 -23.49 35.83
CA GLU A 909 50.46 -22.83 34.95
C GLU A 909 50.98 -23.75 33.82
N ASN A 910 50.66 -25.05 33.87
CA ASN A 910 51.08 -26.09 32.92
C ASN A 910 50.00 -26.54 31.92
N TYR A 911 48.95 -25.74 31.69
CA TYR A 911 47.84 -26.06 30.77
C TYR A 911 48.27 -26.68 29.42
N LEU A 912 49.29 -26.11 28.77
CA LEU A 912 49.75 -26.58 27.46
C LEU A 912 50.45 -27.93 27.52
N LEU A 913 51.25 -28.18 28.56
CA LEU A 913 51.93 -29.47 28.76
C LEU A 913 50.92 -30.56 29.05
N GLU A 914 49.96 -30.30 29.93
CA GLU A 914 48.96 -31.30 30.27
C GLU A 914 47.97 -31.55 29.10
N LEU A 915 47.72 -30.55 28.24
CA LEU A 915 46.96 -30.72 27.00
C LEU A 915 47.75 -31.58 25.99
N GLU A 916 49.05 -31.35 25.88
CA GLU A 916 49.97 -32.15 25.04
C GLU A 916 49.97 -33.62 25.49
N ASP A 917 50.18 -33.87 26.79
CA ASP A 917 50.17 -35.21 27.37
C ASP A 917 48.83 -35.94 27.12
N THR A 918 47.72 -35.23 27.28
CA THR A 918 46.39 -35.82 27.08
C THR A 918 46.11 -36.12 25.60
N ILE A 919 46.52 -35.25 24.67
CA ILE A 919 46.40 -35.50 23.23
C ILE A 919 47.32 -36.65 22.81
N GLN A 920 48.53 -36.73 23.35
CA GLN A 920 49.45 -37.82 23.12
C GLN A 920 48.90 -39.15 23.64
N GLU A 921 48.25 -39.17 24.81
CA GLU A 921 47.54 -40.34 25.34
C GLU A 921 46.46 -40.83 24.35
N ILE A 922 45.63 -39.92 23.84
CA ILE A 922 44.54 -40.25 22.89
C ILE A 922 45.11 -40.77 21.57
N ILE A 923 46.19 -40.18 21.04
CA ILE A 923 46.79 -40.61 19.77
C ILE A 923 47.53 -41.95 19.93
N SER A 924 48.19 -42.18 21.06
CA SER A 924 49.02 -43.36 21.31
C SER A 924 48.25 -44.61 21.77
N ILE A 925 46.99 -44.49 22.22
CA ILE A 925 46.23 -45.65 22.73
C ILE A 925 46.08 -46.78 21.71
N TYR A 926 45.86 -46.44 20.44
CA TYR A 926 45.71 -47.42 19.37
C TYR A 926 47.02 -48.19 19.10
N PRO A 927 48.15 -47.54 18.77
CA PRO A 927 49.40 -48.23 18.55
C PRO A 927 49.88 -48.99 19.80
N ASN A 928 49.72 -48.44 21.00
CA ASN A 928 50.13 -49.11 22.24
C ASN A 928 49.34 -50.40 22.48
N THR A 929 48.03 -50.39 22.20
CA THR A 929 47.18 -51.59 22.36
C THR A 929 47.57 -52.68 21.36
N LEU A 930 47.79 -52.31 20.09
CA LEU A 930 48.26 -53.25 19.06
C LEU A 930 49.62 -53.87 19.45
N ASN A 931 50.58 -53.04 19.88
CA ASN A 931 51.90 -53.52 20.28
C ASN A 931 51.84 -54.43 21.51
N SER A 932 51.03 -54.10 22.51
CA SER A 932 50.81 -54.95 23.70
C SER A 932 50.27 -56.35 23.32
N ILE A 933 49.31 -56.40 22.38
CA ILE A 933 48.77 -57.66 21.87
C ILE A 933 49.85 -58.45 21.11
N ASN A 934 50.66 -57.78 20.31
CA ASN A 934 51.78 -58.41 19.60
C ASN A 934 52.80 -59.01 20.58
N GLU A 935 53.19 -58.27 21.61
CA GLU A 935 54.07 -58.76 22.68
C GLU A 935 53.48 -59.96 23.41
N MET A 936 52.16 -59.95 23.69
CA MET A 936 51.48 -61.08 24.32
C MET A 936 51.56 -62.35 23.45
N VAL A 937 51.35 -62.23 22.14
CA VAL A 937 51.46 -63.36 21.21
C VAL A 937 52.89 -63.91 21.17
N LEU A 938 53.89 -63.04 21.07
CA LEU A 938 55.31 -63.44 21.07
C LEU A 938 55.70 -64.14 22.39
N LYS A 939 55.24 -63.59 23.53
CA LYS A 939 55.50 -64.16 24.85
C LYS A 939 54.86 -65.54 25.03
N GLN A 940 53.61 -65.73 24.60
CA GLN A 940 52.94 -67.02 24.75
C GLN A 940 53.53 -68.11 23.84
N LEU A 941 54.06 -67.73 22.68
CA LEU A 941 54.77 -68.65 21.78
C LEU A 941 56.22 -68.93 22.22
N GLU A 942 56.71 -68.23 23.26
CA GLU A 942 58.08 -68.30 23.79
C GLU A 942 59.16 -67.90 22.77
N ILE A 943 58.82 -66.98 21.86
CA ILE A 943 59.69 -66.61 20.74
C ILE A 943 60.50 -65.37 21.07
N LYS A 944 61.82 -65.46 20.85
CA LYS A 944 62.75 -64.32 21.02
C LYS A 944 63.11 -63.62 19.72
N ASP A 945 63.02 -64.32 18.58
CA ASP A 945 63.32 -63.77 17.24
C ASP A 945 62.15 -64.03 16.27
N ARG A 946 61.76 -63.04 15.47
CA ARG A 946 60.68 -63.18 14.49
C ARG A 946 61.01 -64.12 13.35
N LYS A 947 62.29 -64.33 13.04
CA LYS A 947 62.67 -65.39 12.10
C LYS A 947 62.24 -66.76 12.62
N GLU A 948 62.38 -66.99 13.92
CA GLU A 948 61.90 -68.19 14.59
C GLU A 948 60.37 -68.33 14.47
N LEU A 949 59.61 -67.23 14.66
CA LEU A 949 58.16 -67.21 14.44
C LEU A 949 57.78 -67.58 13.01
N HIS A 950 58.43 -66.97 12.03
CA HIS A 950 58.12 -67.21 10.62
C HIS A 950 58.43 -68.64 10.22
N ASP A 951 59.54 -69.21 10.68
CA ASP A 951 59.94 -70.58 10.36
C ASP A 951 59.04 -71.60 11.05
N ARG A 952 58.67 -71.39 12.33
CA ARG A 952 57.69 -72.21 13.04
C ARG A 952 56.31 -72.16 12.37
N ALA A 953 55.85 -70.97 11.95
CA ALA A 953 54.58 -70.82 11.25
C ALA A 953 54.59 -71.47 9.86
N LYS A 954 55.71 -71.42 9.11
CA LYS A 954 55.84 -72.09 7.80
C LYS A 954 55.72 -73.61 7.90
N ILE A 955 56.29 -74.22 8.95
CA ILE A 955 56.20 -75.68 9.17
C ILE A 955 54.75 -76.11 9.33
N LEU A 956 53.92 -75.30 10.00
CA LEU A 956 52.53 -75.62 10.29
C LEU A 956 51.53 -75.34 9.15
N ARG A 957 52.01 -74.75 8.05
CA ARG A 957 51.16 -74.34 6.94
C ARG A 957 50.55 -75.56 6.23
N GLY A 958 49.21 -75.64 6.24
CA GLY A 958 48.48 -76.71 5.55
C GLY A 958 48.35 -78.03 6.33
N ILE A 959 48.70 -78.04 7.62
CA ILE A 959 48.58 -79.24 8.48
C ILE A 959 47.15 -79.44 9.00
N SER A 960 46.41 -78.35 9.23
CA SER A 960 45.03 -78.37 9.72
C SER A 960 44.03 -78.19 8.58
N SER A 961 42.82 -78.75 8.72
CA SER A 961 41.67 -78.44 7.84
C SER A 961 40.86 -77.23 8.30
N ASP A 962 41.22 -76.63 9.45
CA ASP A 962 40.59 -75.42 9.97
C ASP A 962 41.10 -74.18 9.23
N TYR A 963 40.25 -73.63 8.37
CA TYR A 963 40.55 -72.44 7.57
C TYR A 963 40.94 -71.23 8.41
N ARG A 964 40.32 -71.00 9.57
CA ARG A 964 40.60 -69.84 10.43
C ARG A 964 41.98 -69.96 11.08
N PHE A 965 42.31 -71.16 11.55
CA PHE A 965 43.62 -71.45 12.11
C PHE A 965 44.74 -71.40 11.05
N ASN A 966 44.50 -71.91 9.84
CA ASN A 966 45.46 -71.78 8.73
C ASN A 966 45.69 -70.32 8.32
N ALA A 967 44.62 -69.51 8.30
CA ALA A 967 44.74 -68.09 7.98
C ALA A 967 45.46 -67.31 9.09
N PHE A 968 45.30 -67.72 10.36
CA PHE A 968 46.09 -67.22 11.48
C PHE A 968 47.58 -67.57 11.35
N ILE A 969 47.91 -68.83 11.00
CA ILE A 969 49.30 -69.25 10.71
C ILE A 969 49.90 -68.45 9.54
N ASP A 970 49.14 -68.23 8.47
CA ASP A 970 49.61 -67.45 7.32
C ASP A 970 49.92 -65.99 7.72
N ARG A 971 49.09 -65.38 8.56
CA ARG A 971 49.35 -64.04 9.13
C ARG A 971 50.60 -64.03 10.01
N LEU A 972 50.76 -65.01 10.91
CA LEU A 972 51.97 -65.12 11.75
C LEU A 972 53.24 -65.29 10.90
N SER A 973 53.17 -66.00 9.78
CA SER A 973 54.32 -66.22 8.88
C SER A 973 54.82 -64.96 8.17
N ARG A 974 54.01 -63.88 8.17
CA ARG A 974 54.32 -62.58 7.53
C ARG A 974 54.27 -61.43 8.53
N LEU A 975 54.13 -61.71 9.82
CA LEU A 975 53.95 -60.70 10.85
C LEU A 975 55.21 -59.83 10.97
N ASP A 976 55.06 -58.51 10.77
CA ASP A 976 56.11 -57.51 10.96
C ASP A 976 55.77 -56.49 12.08
N ASP A 977 56.58 -55.43 12.23
CA ASP A 977 56.43 -54.41 13.30
C ASP A 977 55.47 -53.30 12.88
N SER A 978 54.90 -53.39 11.68
CA SER A 978 53.92 -52.42 11.22
C SER A 978 52.61 -52.62 11.98
N LEU A 979 51.98 -51.51 12.33
CA LEU A 979 50.65 -51.52 12.94
C LEU A 979 49.61 -52.19 12.02
N GLU A 980 49.76 -52.05 10.70
CA GLU A 980 48.87 -52.65 9.71
C GLU A 980 48.91 -54.18 9.75
N SER A 981 50.09 -54.77 9.92
CA SER A 981 50.26 -56.23 10.04
C SER A 981 49.63 -56.76 11.33
N ILE A 982 49.84 -56.06 12.45
CA ILE A 982 49.28 -56.41 13.75
C ILE A 982 47.75 -56.25 13.75
N GLU A 983 47.25 -55.14 13.19
CA GLU A 983 45.83 -54.86 13.01
C GLU A 983 45.16 -55.97 12.18
N ALA A 984 45.77 -56.39 11.07
CA ALA A 984 45.23 -57.42 10.22
C ALA A 984 45.20 -58.81 10.90
N MET A 985 46.16 -59.11 11.77
CA MET A 985 46.13 -60.30 12.62
C MET A 985 44.95 -60.23 13.60
N ILE A 986 44.77 -59.11 14.29
CA ILE A 986 43.70 -58.92 15.28
C ILE A 986 42.32 -58.98 14.60
N SER A 987 42.15 -58.35 13.45
CA SER A 987 40.91 -58.42 12.67
C SER A 987 40.56 -59.84 12.25
N LEU A 988 41.55 -60.67 11.93
CA LEU A 988 41.36 -62.08 11.61
C LEU A 988 40.94 -62.89 12.84
N VAL A 989 41.55 -62.61 13.99
CA VAL A 989 41.20 -63.28 15.24
C VAL A 989 39.81 -62.87 15.68
N LEU A 990 39.39 -61.61 15.58
CA LEU A 990 38.04 -61.18 15.95
C LEU A 990 36.98 -61.43 14.88
N ASN A 991 37.40 -61.78 13.67
CA ASN A 991 36.53 -61.85 12.48
C ASN A 991 35.74 -60.54 12.25
N LYS A 992 36.38 -59.39 12.55
CA LYS A 992 35.79 -58.05 12.44
C LYS A 992 36.83 -57.04 11.94
N PRO A 993 36.47 -56.14 11.01
CA PRO A 993 37.36 -55.06 10.60
C PRO A 993 37.59 -54.08 11.76
N SER A 994 38.74 -53.38 11.77
CA SER A 994 39.13 -52.44 12.83
C SER A 994 38.15 -51.30 13.10
N LYS A 995 37.29 -50.99 12.13
CA LYS A 995 36.22 -49.98 12.27
C LYS A 995 35.07 -50.44 13.19
N GLU A 996 34.90 -51.74 13.36
CA GLU A 996 33.80 -52.34 14.14
C GLU A 996 34.22 -52.78 15.55
N TRP A 997 35.50 -52.65 15.90
CA TRP A 997 36.00 -53.05 17.20
C TRP A 997 35.39 -52.20 18.33
N ASN A 998 35.01 -52.86 19.41
CA ASN A 998 34.69 -52.24 20.69
C ASN A 998 35.61 -52.76 21.80
N ASP A 999 35.52 -52.20 23.01
CA ASP A 999 36.39 -52.60 24.12
C ASP A 999 36.17 -54.06 24.55
N ALA A 1000 34.94 -54.56 24.50
CA ALA A 1000 34.61 -55.94 24.85
C ALA A 1000 35.19 -56.94 23.83
N ASP A 1001 35.22 -56.58 22.55
CA ASP A 1001 35.85 -57.38 21.50
C ASP A 1001 37.36 -57.53 21.77
N LEU A 1002 38.03 -56.46 22.18
CA LEU A 1002 39.46 -56.53 22.53
C LEU A 1002 39.72 -57.26 23.86
N ASP A 1003 38.76 -57.30 24.78
CA ASP A 1003 38.85 -58.13 25.98
C ASP A 1003 38.65 -59.62 25.63
N GLU A 1004 37.75 -59.94 24.69
CA GLU A 1004 37.55 -61.31 24.20
C GLU A 1004 38.72 -61.82 23.35
N LEU A 1005 39.40 -60.91 22.64
CA LEU A 1005 40.57 -61.19 21.81
C LEU A 1005 41.65 -61.98 22.57
N GLU A 1006 41.91 -61.63 23.83
CA GLU A 1006 42.94 -62.29 24.64
C GLU A 1006 42.66 -63.79 24.80
N LEU A 1007 41.42 -64.15 25.11
CA LEU A 1007 41.00 -65.54 25.25
C LEU A 1007 41.07 -66.29 23.91
N GLN A 1008 40.62 -65.68 22.82
CA GLN A 1008 40.66 -66.30 21.49
C GLN A 1008 42.10 -66.48 20.99
N LEU A 1009 42.99 -65.52 21.27
CA LEU A 1009 44.41 -65.62 20.98
C LEU A 1009 45.06 -66.76 21.76
N ILE A 1010 44.79 -66.90 23.06
CA ILE A 1010 45.31 -68.01 23.88
C ILE A 1010 44.89 -69.37 23.29
N GLN A 1011 43.63 -69.51 22.86
CA GLN A 1011 43.16 -70.75 22.24
C GLN A 1011 43.89 -71.06 20.94
N LEU A 1012 44.07 -70.06 20.07
CA LEU A 1012 44.78 -70.23 18.79
C LEU A 1012 46.28 -70.52 19.00
N VAL A 1013 46.92 -69.88 19.98
CA VAL A 1013 48.32 -70.13 20.34
C VAL A 1013 48.50 -71.51 20.97
N THR A 1014 47.58 -71.96 21.83
CA THR A 1014 47.60 -73.31 22.39
C THR A 1014 47.43 -74.36 21.29
N LYS A 1015 46.50 -74.12 20.37
CA LYS A 1015 46.30 -74.95 19.17
C LYS A 1015 47.56 -74.94 18.28
N PHE A 1016 48.25 -73.81 18.16
CA PHE A 1016 49.54 -73.71 17.48
C PHE A 1016 50.57 -74.68 18.08
N LYS A 1017 50.77 -74.67 19.41
CA LYS A 1017 51.69 -75.60 20.10
C LYS A 1017 51.29 -77.08 19.94
N GLN A 1018 49.98 -77.39 19.99
CA GLN A 1018 49.48 -78.76 19.77
C GLN A 1018 49.72 -79.25 18.33
N TYR A 1019 49.50 -78.41 17.33
CA TYR A 1019 49.77 -78.77 15.94
C TYR A 1019 51.27 -78.83 15.64
N GLU A 1020 52.11 -78.05 16.33
CA GLU A 1020 53.57 -78.16 16.29
C GLU A 1020 54.04 -79.53 16.79
N THR A 1021 53.43 -80.02 17.86
CA THR A 1021 53.68 -81.37 18.37
C THR A 1021 53.22 -82.45 17.37
N PHE A 1022 52.04 -82.33 16.74
CA PHE A 1022 51.61 -83.28 15.70
C PHE A 1022 52.46 -83.23 14.42
N ALA A 1023 52.93 -82.05 14.01
CA ALA A 1023 53.77 -81.87 12.83
C ALA A 1023 55.11 -82.60 12.95
N SER A 1024 55.70 -82.63 14.15
CA SER A 1024 56.92 -83.39 14.42
C SER A 1024 56.74 -84.92 14.30
N ILE A 1025 55.52 -85.43 14.50
CA ILE A 1025 55.17 -86.86 14.44
C ILE A 1025 54.93 -87.34 13.00
N LYS A 1026 54.42 -86.49 12.10
CA LYS A 1026 54.01 -86.89 10.74
C LYS A 1026 55.17 -87.31 9.80
N ASN A 1027 56.41 -87.01 10.17
CA ASN A 1027 57.61 -87.24 9.35
C ASN A 1027 58.43 -88.52 9.67
N ARG A 1028 57.91 -89.55 10.36
CA ARG A 1028 58.70 -90.77 10.70
C ARG A 1028 57.96 -92.11 10.48
N LYS A 1029 58.70 -93.13 10.00
CA LYS A 1029 58.21 -94.46 9.54
C LYS A 1029 57.75 -95.39 10.67
N SER A 1030 56.73 -96.18 10.34
CA SER A 1030 55.98 -97.16 11.13
C SER A 1030 56.83 -98.36 11.63
N ASN A 1031 57.01 -98.44 12.96
CA ASN A 1031 57.10 -99.65 13.81
C ASN A 1031 57.55 -99.29 15.26
N ARG A 1032 57.16 -98.12 15.77
CA ARG A 1032 57.49 -97.65 17.13
C ARG A 1032 56.21 -97.20 17.82
N LEU A 1033 56.05 -97.59 19.08
CA LEU A 1033 54.91 -97.21 19.91
C LEU A 1033 55.35 -96.01 20.76
N ALA A 1034 54.92 -94.81 20.37
CA ALA A 1034 55.16 -93.59 21.13
C ALA A 1034 53.94 -93.33 22.01
N ILE A 1035 54.17 -93.21 23.32
CA ILE A 1035 53.13 -92.90 24.31
C ILE A 1035 53.42 -91.49 24.84
N ALA A 1036 52.48 -90.58 24.62
CA ALA A 1036 52.51 -89.25 25.23
C ALA A 1036 51.60 -89.27 26.45
N VAL A 1037 52.19 -89.08 27.64
CA VAL A 1037 51.44 -88.96 28.88
C VAL A 1037 51.41 -87.49 29.25
N VAL A 1038 50.21 -86.94 29.34
CA VAL A 1038 49.99 -85.58 29.85
C VAL A 1038 49.52 -85.73 31.30
N SER A 1039 50.33 -85.27 32.25
CA SER A 1039 49.90 -85.16 33.65
C SER A 1039 49.97 -83.69 34.10
N GLY A 1040 49.00 -83.31 34.93
CA GLY A 1040 48.84 -81.96 35.47
C GLY A 1040 47.37 -81.52 35.48
N ALA A 1041 46.95 -80.86 36.56
CA ALA A 1041 45.64 -80.23 36.66
C ALA A 1041 45.79 -78.71 36.47
N GLY A 1042 45.17 -78.16 35.41
CA GLY A 1042 45.16 -76.72 35.14
C GLY A 1042 46.37 -76.19 34.36
N LYS A 1043 46.78 -74.94 34.64
CA LYS A 1043 47.74 -74.14 33.85
C LYS A 1043 49.17 -74.70 33.77
N GLU A 1044 49.48 -75.80 34.45
CA GLU A 1044 50.82 -76.43 34.49
C GLU A 1044 50.85 -77.84 33.88
N ALA A 1045 49.92 -78.17 32.97
CA ALA A 1045 49.95 -79.44 32.25
C ALA A 1045 51.18 -79.52 31.31
N ASN A 1046 52.15 -80.36 31.66
CA ASN A 1046 53.38 -80.55 30.89
C ASN A 1046 53.33 -81.93 30.18
N PRO A 1047 53.14 -81.98 28.86
CA PRO A 1047 53.20 -83.25 28.12
C PRO A 1047 54.64 -83.80 28.15
N ARG A 1048 54.82 -85.05 28.61
CA ARG A 1048 56.09 -85.78 28.51
C ARG A 1048 55.94 -86.99 27.60
N MET A 1049 56.97 -87.24 26.79
CA MET A 1049 57.00 -88.30 25.79
C MET A 1049 58.12 -89.29 26.11
N VAL A 1050 57.80 -90.58 26.04
CA VAL A 1050 58.80 -91.66 26.13
C VAL A 1050 58.64 -92.59 24.94
N GLU A 1051 59.77 -92.93 24.32
CA GLU A 1051 59.84 -93.90 23.22
C GLU A 1051 60.23 -95.27 23.78
N LEU A 1052 59.43 -96.30 23.51
CA LEU A 1052 59.73 -97.69 23.87
C LEU A 1052 59.96 -98.54 22.63
N HIS A 1053 61.02 -99.36 22.66
CA HIS A 1053 61.35 -100.32 21.62
C HIS A 1053 60.80 -101.70 21.99
N ILE A 1054 59.67 -102.10 21.39
CA ILE A 1054 59.05 -103.41 21.67
C ILE A 1054 58.63 -104.07 20.35
N SER A 1055 58.99 -105.33 20.15
CA SER A 1055 58.61 -106.12 18.97
C SER A 1055 57.20 -106.72 19.10
N VAL A 1056 56.58 -107.09 17.96
CA VAL A 1056 55.21 -107.63 17.93
C VAL A 1056 55.05 -108.92 18.76
N LYS A 1057 56.10 -109.76 18.85
CA LYS A 1057 56.11 -110.97 19.70
C LYS A 1057 56.20 -110.64 21.21
N GLU A 1058 56.88 -109.55 21.57
CA GLU A 1058 57.01 -109.09 22.96
C GLU A 1058 55.74 -108.39 23.47
N ILE A 1059 54.97 -107.75 22.59
CA ILE A 1059 53.66 -107.18 22.92
C ILE A 1059 52.65 -108.27 23.29
N GLU A 1060 52.66 -109.42 22.61
CA GLU A 1060 51.76 -110.53 22.93
C GLU A 1060 52.12 -111.25 24.24
N SER A 1061 53.42 -111.38 24.55
CA SER A 1061 53.87 -111.92 25.84
C SER A 1061 53.61 -110.96 27.00
N ALA A 1062 53.81 -109.65 26.81
CA ALA A 1062 53.44 -108.62 27.78
C ALA A 1062 51.92 -108.60 28.04
N LYS A 1063 51.09 -108.71 27.00
CA LYS A 1063 49.62 -108.81 27.15
C LYS A 1063 49.18 -110.06 27.90
N LYS A 1064 49.86 -111.19 27.73
CA LYS A 1064 49.59 -112.41 28.52
C LYS A 1064 50.01 -112.27 29.98
N ALA A 1065 51.17 -111.64 30.25
CA ALA A 1065 51.64 -111.37 31.61
C ALA A 1065 50.70 -110.40 32.36
N VAL A 1066 50.35 -109.28 31.73
CA VAL A 1066 49.43 -108.26 32.29
C VAL A 1066 48.02 -108.82 32.50
N LYS A 1067 47.49 -109.66 31.59
CA LYS A 1067 46.19 -110.33 31.83
C LYS A 1067 46.21 -111.21 33.08
N LYS A 1068 47.33 -111.86 33.39
CA LYS A 1068 47.49 -112.74 34.56
C LYS A 1068 47.58 -111.96 35.87
N THR A 1069 48.28 -110.82 35.88
CA THR A 1069 48.37 -109.92 37.05
C THR A 1069 47.10 -109.09 37.28
N VAL A 1070 46.44 -108.64 36.20
CA VAL A 1070 45.16 -107.93 36.33
C VAL A 1070 44.06 -108.85 36.83
N SER A 1071 44.03 -110.14 36.43
CA SER A 1071 43.08 -111.10 37.01
C SER A 1071 43.33 -111.35 38.50
N SER A 1072 44.59 -111.44 38.96
CA SER A 1072 44.88 -111.67 40.39
C SER A 1072 44.62 -110.45 41.29
N LEU A 1073 44.74 -109.23 40.75
CA LEU A 1073 44.49 -107.99 41.50
C LEU A 1073 42.99 -107.66 41.58
N LEU A 1074 42.18 -108.08 40.60
CA LEU A 1074 40.72 -107.91 40.67
C LEU A 1074 40.07 -108.79 41.75
N ASP A 1075 40.68 -109.94 42.08
CA ASP A 1075 40.20 -110.82 43.17
C ASP A 1075 40.46 -110.23 44.58
N THR A 1076 41.23 -109.15 44.71
CA THR A 1076 41.51 -108.47 45.99
C THR A 1076 40.53 -107.34 46.37
N GLY A 1077 39.51 -107.06 45.53
CA GLY A 1077 38.41 -106.14 45.86
C GLY A 1077 38.65 -104.65 45.55
N LEU A 1078 39.71 -104.29 44.82
CA LEU A 1078 39.99 -102.91 44.40
C LEU A 1078 39.14 -102.47 43.19
N SER A 1079 38.71 -101.20 43.17
CA SER A 1079 37.91 -100.66 42.05
C SER A 1079 38.77 -100.42 40.81
N ARG A 1080 38.11 -100.43 39.64
CA ARG A 1080 38.77 -100.26 38.33
C ARG A 1080 39.51 -98.93 38.18
N GLU A 1081 38.97 -97.88 38.78
CA GLU A 1081 39.52 -96.52 38.73
C GLU A 1081 40.79 -96.40 39.59
N VAL A 1082 40.82 -97.04 40.76
CA VAL A 1082 42.00 -97.07 41.63
C VAL A 1082 43.12 -97.90 41.01
N LEU A 1083 42.79 -99.03 40.36
CA LEU A 1083 43.76 -99.81 39.61
C LEU A 1083 44.33 -99.03 38.42
N LEU A 1084 43.50 -98.30 37.69
CA LEU A 1084 43.96 -97.44 36.60
C LEU A 1084 44.92 -96.36 37.10
N ALA A 1085 44.57 -95.67 38.19
CA ALA A 1085 45.42 -94.66 38.82
C ALA A 1085 46.78 -95.23 39.24
N ALA A 1086 46.79 -96.37 39.93
CA ALA A 1086 48.02 -97.05 40.36
C ALA A 1086 48.91 -97.50 39.19
N PHE A 1087 48.32 -98.02 38.10
CA PHE A 1087 49.09 -98.39 36.90
C PHE A 1087 49.66 -97.16 36.17
N THR A 1088 48.94 -96.04 36.12
CA THR A 1088 49.49 -94.78 35.59
C THR A 1088 50.61 -94.23 36.46
N GLU A 1089 50.50 -94.29 37.78
CA GLU A 1089 51.53 -93.80 38.70
C GLU A 1089 52.81 -94.64 38.61
N ILE A 1090 52.68 -95.97 38.58
CA ILE A 1090 53.80 -96.90 38.34
C ILE A 1090 54.40 -96.69 36.94
N GLY A 1091 53.56 -96.42 35.93
CA GLY A 1091 54.00 -96.13 34.57
C GLY A 1091 54.81 -94.84 34.49
N ILE A 1092 54.43 -93.81 35.25
CA ILE A 1092 55.16 -92.55 35.38
C ILE A 1092 56.49 -92.78 36.12
N ASP A 1093 56.51 -93.52 37.23
CA ASP A 1093 57.73 -93.78 38.00
C ASP A 1093 58.76 -94.62 37.21
N MET A 1094 58.31 -95.57 36.40
CA MET A 1094 59.19 -96.30 35.46
C MET A 1094 59.77 -95.40 34.38
N VAL A 1095 58.98 -94.45 33.90
CA VAL A 1095 59.41 -93.45 32.91
C VAL A 1095 60.45 -92.50 33.52
N GLU A 1096 60.26 -92.06 34.77
CA GLU A 1096 61.24 -91.19 35.45
C GLU A 1096 62.58 -91.88 35.70
N LYS A 1097 62.59 -93.18 36.01
CA LYS A 1097 63.84 -93.96 36.19
C LYS A 1097 64.58 -94.27 34.89
N SER A 1098 63.92 -94.20 33.73
CA SER A 1098 64.55 -94.51 32.43
C SER A 1098 65.34 -93.36 31.80
N ASN A 1099 65.19 -92.14 32.33
CA ASN A 1099 65.87 -90.92 31.85
C ASN A 1099 66.98 -90.43 32.81
N GLY A 1100 67.46 -91.28 33.72
CA GLY A 1100 68.62 -91.04 34.59
C GLY A 1100 69.93 -91.53 34.00
#